data_AF-A0A2T5PTF4-F1
#
_entry.id   AF-A0A2T5PTF4-F1
#
_cell.length_a   1.000
_cell.length_b   1.000
_cell.length_c   1.000
_cell.angle_alpha   90.00
_cell.angle_beta   90.00
_cell.angle_gamma   90.00
#
_symmetry.space_group_name_H-M   'P 1'
#
loop_
_entity.id
_entity.type
_entity.pdbx_description
1 polymer ?
#
loop_
_entity_poly.entity_id
_entity_poly.type
_entity_poly.pdbx_seq_one_letter_code
_entity_poly.pdbx_strand_id
1 'polypeptide(L)'
;MTDAREHKKYPTFAEVKRAALQAIDRVLSHWLPGGKRVDGGKEYTAPNPTRADKRAGSLKVSLAKGTWSDFATGDKGGDLIDLVRYLDGGSEVDACNKLADFLGVTPGTVSASAPASNKPKAPEWVPVLPIPDEAMRKVLQTHRQHGKPSKVWIYRAADGQPLMVLYRFDLGPDESGTPRKVFAPLTWCKHSGNGSLSWRWQVLPEPRPLLRLDELATRAAAPVVLCEGEKAADAAAELLPGYVVTCWPNGTNSWQKADFGPVAGRHVLLWPDNDAPGLKCMDALAEHLRQLGAASVRSVALTVFSQRPGLDGDRPTFAPGGEWAEGDDAADAVAKGWTAAHLAELERTGELFALAPAAAPASKGKGGKPSTKGSASSKPAPTEKPAPLPAGFRVTADGVFYAGEDGEARPVCSWLEIKARTRDGNGGSWGLLVEFDDPDGDKKRLNIPARAMAGDFGKEVVAPLVDAGLRLAPVRTARNSRNDLQSYLQGYDSAERARLVTRLGWHGDAYLLPDRQIGQSVEHLHFYEAGARLPPISQAGTLEQWRQQVGALCVGNNRLAFVVCVAFAGPLLHLLGAESGGFHLYGDSSGGKTTHLQVAASVWGGPRLVMPWRATDNAMESIAAALSDALLILDEIGQSEPRIIGEMVYMLGNGTGKARANDRGQAGRQVHEWRLLFLSTGEKTLAQHMAEAHKELKAGMEVRLLAVPADAGKGLGLFEVLHGFEDAAALSDALKARAGKFYGTPALAFLSALCEPGKLRGYAAVVRSTVERFTAEALPADASGQAQRAAARFGLAAAAGELATSLGVTGWPDGTATHAARVCLGAWLAERGGAGNLEGDAIVQRLRLTIERYGESRFTRWESVAAKVDDHSPRTVDRLGFQRTDSHGYGDILYTTKTYYFLTTAWSNEVFKGMNARNVNRELVARGILLPGKDGKAAQVTALPGMGSTRTYVVSNAALFSEDAATEAA
;
A
#
# COMPACT_ATOMS: atom_id res chain seq x y z
N MET A 1 48.84 -8.46 30.99
CA MET A 1 49.18 -8.11 29.60
C MET A 1 48.09 -8.67 28.70
N THR A 2 47.06 -7.86 28.44
CA THR A 2 45.96 -8.18 27.53
C THR A 2 46.27 -7.54 26.19
N ASP A 3 46.40 -8.40 25.18
CA ASP A 3 46.70 -8.05 23.80
C ASP A 3 45.51 -7.27 23.20
N ALA A 4 45.68 -5.96 23.02
CA ALA A 4 44.69 -5.10 22.42
C ALA A 4 44.70 -5.31 20.90
N ARG A 5 43.77 -6.12 20.38
CA ARG A 5 43.45 -6.13 18.95
C ARG A 5 42.87 -4.76 18.59
N GLU A 6 43.67 -3.91 17.93
CA GLU A 6 43.20 -2.68 17.31
C GLU A 6 42.05 -3.01 16.32
N HIS A 7 40.84 -2.61 16.67
CA HIS A 7 39.74 -2.57 15.71
C HIS A 7 40.05 -1.50 14.67
N LYS A 8 40.39 -1.92 13.44
CA LYS A 8 40.53 -1.04 12.28
C LYS A 8 39.22 -0.26 12.13
N LYS A 9 39.21 1.03 12.49
CA LYS A 9 38.05 1.89 12.24
C LYS A 9 37.91 2.03 10.73
N TYR A 10 36.71 1.82 10.20
CA TYR A 10 36.39 2.03 8.79
C TYR A 10 35.65 3.36 8.62
N PRO A 11 35.89 4.11 7.53
CA PRO A 11 35.14 5.32 7.24
C PRO A 11 33.67 5.00 6.95
N THR A 12 32.78 5.95 7.23
CA THR A 12 31.34 5.82 6.99
C THR A 12 31.02 5.88 5.49
N PHE A 13 29.90 5.27 5.09
CA PHE A 13 29.39 5.34 3.71
C PHE A 13 29.25 6.78 3.19
N ALA A 14 28.85 7.71 4.05
CA ALA A 14 28.71 9.13 3.70
C ALA A 14 30.07 9.78 3.36
N GLU A 15 31.11 9.45 4.12
CA GLU A 15 32.47 9.95 3.89
C GLU A 15 33.04 9.42 2.57
N VAL A 16 32.89 8.11 2.32
CA VAL A 16 33.35 7.46 1.09
C VAL A 16 32.59 7.97 -0.12
N LYS A 17 31.27 8.12 -0.04
CA LYS A 17 30.43 8.65 -1.12
C LYS A 17 30.83 10.08 -1.51
N ARG A 18 31.08 10.93 -0.51
CA ARG A 18 31.54 12.31 -0.73
C ARG A 18 32.93 12.34 -1.37
N ALA A 19 33.88 11.58 -0.84
CA ALA A 19 35.25 11.51 -1.38
C ALA A 19 35.26 10.94 -2.81
N ALA A 20 34.44 9.93 -3.08
CA ALA A 20 34.33 9.31 -4.40
C ALA A 20 33.76 10.28 -5.44
N LEU A 21 32.75 11.07 -5.08
CA LEU A 21 32.20 12.07 -5.98
C LEU A 21 33.18 13.23 -6.25
N GLN A 22 33.96 13.64 -5.24
CA GLN A 22 35.03 14.64 -5.41
C GLN A 22 36.17 14.13 -6.30
N ALA A 23 36.47 12.83 -6.24
CA ALA A 23 37.49 12.17 -7.03
C ALA A 23 36.92 11.37 -8.22
N ILE A 24 35.75 11.75 -8.73
CA ILE A 24 34.98 10.93 -9.68
C ILE A 24 35.78 10.57 -10.94
N ASP A 25 36.60 11.49 -11.46
CA ASP A 25 37.44 11.21 -12.64
C ASP A 25 38.48 10.12 -12.36
N ARG A 26 39.05 10.11 -11.15
CA ARG A 26 40.02 9.09 -10.71
C ARG A 26 39.35 7.75 -10.49
N VAL A 27 38.13 7.75 -9.92
CA VAL A 27 37.31 6.53 -9.73
C VAL A 27 36.92 5.94 -11.08
N LEU A 28 36.36 6.74 -11.99
CA LEU A 28 35.90 6.25 -13.29
C LEU A 28 37.07 5.79 -14.17
N SER A 29 38.23 6.45 -14.10
CA SER A 29 39.42 6.00 -14.84
C SER A 29 39.96 4.66 -14.35
N HIS A 30 39.71 4.29 -13.08
CA HIS A 30 40.14 3.01 -12.52
C HIS A 30 39.14 1.88 -12.84
N TRP A 31 37.86 2.08 -12.55
CA TRP A 31 36.83 1.05 -12.69
C TRP A 31 36.20 0.97 -14.08
N LEU A 32 36.25 2.05 -14.86
CA LEU A 32 35.74 2.11 -16.24
C LEU A 32 36.81 2.66 -17.21
N PRO A 33 37.95 1.95 -17.35
CA PRO A 33 39.04 2.41 -18.20
C PRO A 33 38.60 2.53 -19.66
N GLY A 34 39.08 3.59 -20.34
CA GLY A 34 38.76 3.84 -21.75
C GLY A 34 37.41 4.52 -22.01
N GLY A 35 36.73 5.01 -20.97
CA GLY A 35 35.52 5.81 -21.13
C GLY A 35 35.79 7.23 -21.64
N LYS A 36 34.74 7.83 -22.22
CA LYS A 36 34.75 9.18 -22.81
C LYS A 36 33.64 10.01 -22.19
N ARG A 37 33.88 11.31 -22.06
CA ARG A 37 32.84 12.26 -21.67
C ARG A 37 31.89 12.50 -22.85
N VAL A 38 30.60 12.47 -22.58
CA VAL A 38 29.51 12.72 -23.51
C VAL A 38 28.52 13.73 -22.91
N ASP A 39 27.53 14.15 -23.69
CA ASP A 39 26.52 15.13 -23.28
C ASP A 39 27.13 16.44 -22.72
N GLY A 40 28.00 17.07 -23.51
CA GLY A 40 28.64 18.34 -23.13
C GLY A 40 29.57 18.23 -21.90
N GLY A 41 30.07 17.03 -21.59
CA GLY A 41 30.97 16.81 -20.47
C GLY A 41 30.28 16.47 -19.15
N LYS A 42 28.96 16.24 -19.16
CA LYS A 42 28.15 15.96 -17.96
C LYS A 42 28.01 14.47 -17.67
N GLU A 43 28.17 13.63 -18.68
CA GLU A 43 28.10 12.18 -18.57
C GLU A 43 29.43 11.55 -18.97
N TYR A 44 29.75 10.42 -18.37
CA TYR A 44 30.88 9.58 -18.72
C TYR A 44 30.34 8.25 -19.23
N THR A 45 30.76 7.82 -20.41
CA THR A 45 30.36 6.54 -20.98
C THR A 45 31.56 5.66 -21.28
N ALA A 46 31.45 4.38 -20.98
CA ALA A 46 32.48 3.37 -21.22
C ALA A 46 31.84 2.07 -21.70
N PRO A 47 32.60 1.17 -22.34
CA PRO A 47 32.19 -0.22 -22.46
C PRO A 47 31.93 -0.81 -21.07
N ASN A 48 30.85 -1.56 -20.90
CA ASN A 48 30.56 -2.20 -19.61
C ASN A 48 31.45 -3.45 -19.45
N PRO A 49 32.38 -3.50 -18.48
CA PRO A 49 33.28 -4.64 -18.30
C PRO A 49 32.57 -5.90 -17.79
N THR A 50 31.32 -5.80 -17.32
CA THR A 50 30.53 -6.96 -16.89
C THR A 50 29.81 -7.67 -18.04
N ARG A 51 29.94 -7.15 -19.28
CA ARG A 51 29.31 -7.71 -20.48
C ARG A 51 30.34 -8.17 -21.51
N ALA A 52 29.94 -9.12 -22.36
CA ALA A 52 30.79 -9.65 -23.43
C ALA A 52 30.92 -8.70 -24.63
N ASP A 53 30.00 -7.74 -24.80
CA ASP A 53 30.02 -6.79 -25.91
C ASP A 53 30.96 -5.60 -25.64
N LYS A 54 31.82 -5.28 -26.60
CA LYS A 54 32.80 -4.18 -26.48
C LYS A 54 32.26 -2.82 -26.95
N ARG A 55 30.94 -2.65 -27.08
CA ARG A 55 30.32 -1.41 -27.57
C ARG A 55 30.21 -0.38 -26.44
N ALA A 56 30.92 0.74 -26.56
CA ALA A 56 30.74 1.89 -25.67
C ALA A 56 29.41 2.61 -26.00
N GLY A 57 28.71 3.11 -24.97
CA GLY A 57 27.57 4.02 -25.15
C GLY A 57 26.34 3.71 -24.29
N SER A 58 26.15 2.47 -23.83
CA SER A 58 24.99 2.09 -23.03
C SER A 58 25.21 2.26 -21.53
N LEU A 59 26.43 2.06 -21.02
CA LEU A 59 26.77 2.36 -19.63
C LEU A 59 27.13 3.85 -19.52
N LYS A 60 26.33 4.59 -18.76
CA LYS A 60 26.48 6.03 -18.57
C LYS A 60 26.50 6.37 -17.08
N VAL A 61 27.45 7.21 -16.70
CA VAL A 61 27.61 7.74 -15.35
C VAL A 61 27.45 9.25 -15.37
N SER A 62 26.60 9.79 -14.49
CA SER A 62 26.48 11.24 -14.30
C SER A 62 27.65 11.75 -13.49
N LEU A 63 28.47 12.64 -14.07
CA LEU A 63 29.62 13.23 -13.38
C LEU A 63 29.21 14.18 -12.25
N ALA A 64 27.98 14.70 -12.28
CA ALA A 64 27.47 15.61 -11.27
C ALA A 64 26.91 14.90 -10.03
N LYS A 65 26.38 13.67 -10.20
CA LYS A 65 25.65 12.95 -9.15
C LYS A 65 26.28 11.61 -8.76
N GLY A 66 27.19 11.07 -9.59
CA GLY A 66 27.75 9.73 -9.42
C GLY A 66 26.76 8.60 -9.71
N THR A 67 25.50 8.91 -10.03
CA THR A 67 24.48 7.95 -10.44
C THR A 67 24.81 7.38 -11.82
N TRP A 68 24.48 6.12 -12.06
CA TRP A 68 24.79 5.48 -13.33
C TRP A 68 23.66 4.54 -13.78
N SER A 69 23.64 4.26 -15.08
CA SER A 69 22.70 3.32 -15.69
C SER A 69 23.33 2.65 -16.89
N ASP A 70 23.11 1.35 -17.03
CA ASP A 70 23.38 0.61 -18.24
C ASP A 70 22.09 0.38 -19.02
N PHE A 71 21.91 1.15 -20.08
CA PHE A 71 20.69 1.16 -20.87
C PHE A 71 20.46 -0.12 -21.70
N ALA A 72 21.45 -1.02 -21.82
CA ALA A 72 21.24 -2.29 -22.51
C ALA A 72 20.76 -3.43 -21.60
N THR A 73 20.99 -3.35 -20.29
CA THR A 73 20.54 -4.36 -19.31
C THR A 73 19.47 -3.83 -18.36
N GLY A 74 19.32 -2.51 -18.27
CA GLY A 74 18.40 -1.84 -17.33
C GLY A 74 18.98 -1.67 -15.93
N ASP A 75 20.22 -2.13 -15.69
CA ASP A 75 20.92 -1.97 -14.42
C ASP A 75 21.18 -0.49 -14.12
N LYS A 76 21.04 -0.09 -12.86
CA LYS A 76 21.28 1.30 -12.42
C LYS A 76 21.69 1.35 -10.97
N GLY A 77 22.46 2.38 -10.61
CA GLY A 77 22.92 2.62 -9.24
C GLY A 77 22.83 4.08 -8.82
N GLY A 78 22.63 4.30 -7.53
CA GLY A 78 22.40 5.61 -6.94
C GLY A 78 23.68 6.41 -6.69
N ASP A 79 24.84 5.77 -6.72
CA ASP A 79 26.15 6.39 -6.54
C ASP A 79 27.31 5.51 -7.06
N LEU A 80 28.54 5.93 -6.78
CA LEU A 80 29.77 5.24 -7.19
C LEU A 80 30.09 4.01 -6.33
N ILE A 81 29.54 3.88 -5.11
CA ILE A 81 29.68 2.66 -4.31
C ILE A 81 28.83 1.56 -4.95
N ASP A 82 27.61 1.89 -5.38
CA ASP A 82 26.77 1.01 -6.19
C ASP A 82 27.44 0.62 -7.51
N LEU A 83 28.18 1.56 -8.14
CA LEU A 83 28.93 1.28 -9.36
C LEU A 83 30.03 0.25 -9.11
N VAL A 84 30.85 0.45 -8.08
CA VAL A 84 31.91 -0.51 -7.71
C VAL A 84 31.31 -1.86 -7.33
N ARG A 85 30.20 -1.88 -6.58
CA ARG A 85 29.48 -3.11 -6.23
C ARG A 85 28.98 -3.85 -7.47
N TYR A 86 28.47 -3.13 -8.46
CA TYR A 86 28.02 -3.70 -9.72
C TYR A 86 29.18 -4.27 -10.55
N LEU A 87 30.29 -3.55 -10.65
CA LEU A 87 31.43 -3.94 -11.47
C LEU A 87 32.25 -5.07 -10.85
N ASP A 88 32.52 -5.02 -9.55
CA ASP A 88 33.40 -5.97 -8.86
C ASP A 88 32.64 -7.10 -8.14
N GLY A 89 31.32 -6.96 -7.98
CA GLY A 89 30.51 -7.85 -7.14
C GLY A 89 30.80 -7.72 -5.64
N GLY A 90 30.02 -8.45 -4.82
CA GLY A 90 30.17 -8.48 -3.34
C GLY A 90 29.10 -7.67 -2.59
N SER A 91 29.31 -7.50 -1.28
CA SER A 91 28.39 -6.71 -0.45
C SER A 91 28.61 -5.20 -0.62
N GLU A 92 27.62 -4.40 -0.24
CA GLU A 92 27.72 -2.94 -0.22
C GLU A 92 28.88 -2.45 0.66
N VAL A 93 29.16 -3.16 1.76
CA VAL A 93 30.27 -2.89 2.67
C VAL A 93 31.62 -3.16 2.00
N ASP A 94 31.73 -4.22 1.21
CA ASP A 94 32.97 -4.55 0.48
C ASP A 94 33.30 -3.47 -0.57
N ALA A 95 32.29 -3.03 -1.33
CA ALA A 95 32.45 -1.97 -2.32
C ALA A 95 32.82 -0.63 -1.67
N CYS A 96 32.19 -0.29 -0.53
CA CYS A 96 32.51 0.89 0.24
C CYS A 96 33.95 0.87 0.76
N ASN A 97 34.39 -0.26 1.32
CA ASN A 97 35.76 -0.43 1.83
C ASN A 97 36.81 -0.37 0.71
N LYS A 98 36.57 -1.01 -0.43
CA LYS A 98 37.46 -0.93 -1.60
C LYS A 98 37.61 0.51 -2.11
N LEU A 99 36.49 1.24 -2.18
CA LEU A 99 36.50 2.63 -2.63
C LEU A 99 37.18 3.54 -1.61
N ALA A 100 36.99 3.27 -0.31
CA ALA A 100 37.69 3.96 0.77
C ALA A 100 39.22 3.76 0.71
N ASP A 101 39.67 2.51 0.54
CA ASP A 101 41.08 2.15 0.44
C ASP A 101 41.72 2.78 -0.81
N PHE A 102 41.04 2.76 -1.95
CA PHE A 102 41.51 3.38 -3.19
C PHE A 102 41.66 4.91 -3.07
N LEU A 103 40.74 5.55 -2.36
CA LEU A 103 40.73 7.00 -2.17
C LEU A 103 41.56 7.46 -0.96
N GLY A 104 42.04 6.55 -0.13
CA GLY A 104 42.79 6.86 1.09
C GLY A 104 41.94 7.54 2.17
N VAL A 105 40.64 7.24 2.24
CA VAL A 105 39.73 7.86 3.22
C VAL A 105 39.95 7.22 4.59
N THR A 106 40.40 8.02 5.57
CA THR A 106 40.60 7.55 6.95
C THR A 106 39.45 8.02 7.86
N PRO A 107 39.06 7.21 8.87
CA PRO A 107 37.99 7.59 9.79
C PRO A 107 38.43 8.74 10.70
N GLY A 108 37.64 9.81 10.76
CA GLY A 108 37.78 10.86 11.78
C GLY A 108 38.58 12.11 11.41
N THR A 109 38.93 12.32 10.13
CA THR A 109 39.46 13.62 9.70
C THR A 109 38.31 14.62 9.46
N VAL A 110 37.93 15.30 10.53
CA VAL A 110 37.08 16.49 10.47
C VAL A 110 37.93 17.63 9.89
N SER A 111 37.78 17.92 8.60
CA SER A 111 38.24 19.19 8.03
C SER A 111 37.06 20.12 7.82
N ALA A 112 37.09 21.21 8.60
CA ALA A 112 36.13 22.29 8.59
C ALA A 112 36.25 23.09 7.29
N SER A 113 35.28 22.90 6.40
CA SER A 113 34.74 23.98 5.58
C SER A 113 33.36 23.56 5.12
N ALA A 114 32.34 24.09 5.79
CA ALA A 114 30.99 24.07 5.28
C ALA A 114 30.95 24.99 4.05
N PRO A 115 30.47 24.53 2.86
CA PRO A 115 29.88 25.45 1.93
C PRO A 115 28.49 25.80 2.46
N ALA A 116 28.29 27.09 2.66
CA ALA A 116 27.03 27.69 3.05
C ALA A 116 25.89 27.35 2.08
N SER A 117 24.70 27.15 2.65
CA SER A 117 23.38 27.12 2.02
C SER A 117 23.11 25.99 1.02
N ASN A 118 22.10 25.16 1.34
CA ASN A 118 21.23 24.56 0.34
C ASN A 118 20.44 25.68 -0.36
N LYS A 119 21.12 26.45 -1.21
CA LYS A 119 20.42 27.11 -2.31
C LYS A 119 20.31 26.07 -3.44
N PRO A 120 19.11 25.80 -3.98
CA PRO A 120 18.98 24.96 -5.16
C PRO A 120 19.93 25.50 -6.24
N LYS A 121 20.72 24.60 -6.83
CA LYS A 121 21.60 24.92 -7.95
C LYS A 121 20.76 25.64 -9.00
N ALA A 122 21.12 26.87 -9.37
CA ALA A 122 20.32 27.67 -10.30
C ALA A 122 20.07 26.85 -11.59
N PRO A 123 18.82 26.81 -12.10
CA PRO A 123 18.51 26.01 -13.26
C PRO A 123 19.38 26.43 -14.44
N GLU A 124 19.92 25.44 -15.16
CA GLU A 124 20.78 25.64 -16.31
C GLU A 124 20.06 26.41 -17.43
N TRP A 125 18.75 26.21 -17.55
CA TRP A 125 17.87 26.90 -18.49
C TRP A 125 16.79 27.65 -17.71
N VAL A 126 16.77 28.98 -17.85
CA VAL A 126 15.84 29.86 -17.16
C VAL A 126 14.80 30.35 -18.18
N PRO A 127 13.48 30.21 -17.93
CA PRO A 127 12.46 30.75 -18.81
C PRO A 127 12.60 32.26 -19.01
N VAL A 128 12.44 32.71 -20.26
CA VAL A 128 12.34 34.12 -20.63
C VAL A 128 10.86 34.42 -20.81
N LEU A 129 10.32 35.24 -19.92
CA LEU A 129 8.91 35.61 -19.87
C LEU A 129 8.77 37.13 -20.03
N PRO A 130 7.85 37.63 -20.87
CA PRO A 130 7.06 36.87 -21.85
C PRO A 130 7.93 36.22 -22.93
N ILE A 131 7.38 35.25 -23.65
CA ILE A 131 8.02 34.69 -24.85
C ILE A 131 7.98 35.77 -25.95
N PRO A 132 9.12 36.18 -26.53
CA PRO A 132 9.13 37.17 -27.61
C PRO A 132 8.39 36.71 -28.87
N ASP A 133 7.72 37.62 -29.58
CA ASP A 133 6.99 37.32 -30.80
C ASP A 133 7.84 36.64 -31.88
N GLU A 134 9.11 37.05 -32.01
CA GLU A 134 10.02 36.42 -32.97
C GLU A 134 10.28 34.94 -32.64
N ALA A 135 10.38 34.60 -31.34
CA ALA A 135 10.53 33.22 -30.90
C ALA A 135 9.25 32.42 -31.16
N MET A 136 8.08 33.00 -30.89
CA MET A 136 6.78 32.37 -31.16
C MET A 136 6.55 32.06 -32.64
N ARG A 137 6.99 32.93 -33.57
CA ARG A 137 6.95 32.64 -35.01
C ARG A 137 7.76 31.40 -35.41
N LYS A 138 8.74 31.02 -34.57
CA LYS A 138 9.63 29.87 -34.76
C LYS A 138 9.35 28.75 -33.74
N VAL A 139 8.15 28.72 -33.14
CA VAL A 139 7.76 27.68 -32.17
C VAL A 139 7.76 26.30 -32.84
N LEU A 140 8.26 25.29 -32.11
CA LEU A 140 8.38 23.93 -32.61
C LEU A 140 6.99 23.34 -32.88
N GLN A 141 6.72 22.92 -34.11
CA GLN A 141 5.41 22.37 -34.50
C GLN A 141 5.29 20.86 -34.22
N THR A 142 6.41 20.18 -33.97
CA THR A 142 6.47 18.73 -33.75
C THR A 142 7.41 18.38 -32.60
N HIS A 143 7.13 17.26 -31.94
CA HIS A 143 7.99 16.68 -30.92
C HIS A 143 8.82 15.55 -31.52
N ARG A 144 10.12 15.51 -31.22
CA ARG A 144 11.05 14.51 -31.78
C ARG A 144 10.61 13.06 -31.56
N GLN A 145 9.99 12.76 -30.41
CA GLN A 145 9.56 11.40 -30.06
C GLN A 145 8.09 11.12 -30.33
N HIS A 146 7.23 12.14 -30.36
CA HIS A 146 5.76 11.96 -30.37
C HIS A 146 5.11 12.48 -31.66
N GLY A 147 5.88 13.07 -32.57
CA GLY A 147 5.37 13.56 -33.86
C GLY A 147 4.56 14.84 -33.72
N LYS A 148 3.42 14.90 -34.42
CA LYS A 148 2.53 16.08 -34.44
C LYS A 148 1.56 16.00 -33.25
N PRO A 149 1.37 17.09 -32.49
CA PRO A 149 0.39 17.13 -31.40
C PRO A 149 -1.04 16.98 -31.93
N SER A 150 -1.92 16.39 -31.12
CA SER A 150 -3.37 16.38 -31.36
C SER A 150 -4.02 17.70 -30.98
N LYS A 151 -3.49 18.38 -29.95
CA LYS A 151 -3.96 19.72 -29.54
C LYS A 151 -2.84 20.53 -28.91
N VAL A 152 -2.93 21.86 -29.03
CA VAL A 152 -1.91 22.81 -28.54
C VAL A 152 -2.61 23.97 -27.84
N TRP A 153 -2.18 24.31 -26.64
CA TRP A 153 -2.66 25.45 -25.88
C TRP A 153 -1.54 26.43 -25.57
N ILE A 154 -1.85 27.73 -25.57
CA ILE A 154 -0.90 28.78 -25.22
C ILE A 154 -1.36 29.40 -23.91
N TYR A 155 -0.54 29.25 -22.86
CA TYR A 155 -0.72 29.94 -21.60
C TYR A 155 -0.20 31.37 -21.76
N ARG A 156 -1.05 32.35 -21.43
CA ARG A 156 -0.78 33.78 -21.60
C ARG A 156 -0.73 34.49 -20.26
N ALA A 157 -0.03 35.61 -20.19
CA ALA A 157 -0.11 36.56 -19.09
C ALA A 157 -1.42 37.35 -19.16
N ALA A 158 -1.72 38.11 -18.10
CA ALA A 158 -2.92 38.94 -18.02
C ALA A 158 -3.04 39.98 -19.15
N ASP A 159 -1.92 40.38 -19.78
CA ASP A 159 -1.85 41.29 -20.91
C ASP A 159 -1.89 40.59 -22.28
N GLY A 160 -2.11 39.27 -22.32
CA GLY A 160 -2.21 38.47 -23.54
C GLY A 160 -0.88 37.91 -24.06
N GLN A 161 0.26 38.29 -23.46
CA GLN A 161 1.57 37.84 -23.91
C GLN A 161 1.83 36.36 -23.60
N PRO A 162 2.40 35.57 -24.53
CA PRO A 162 2.59 34.13 -24.35
C PRO A 162 3.66 33.82 -23.30
N LEU A 163 3.38 32.89 -22.39
CA LEU A 163 4.27 32.45 -21.30
C LEU A 163 4.80 31.03 -21.51
N MET A 164 3.95 30.14 -22.03
CA MET A 164 4.26 28.72 -22.25
C MET A 164 3.32 28.15 -23.30
N VAL A 165 3.79 27.16 -24.06
CA VAL A 165 2.95 26.40 -24.97
C VAL A 165 2.84 24.97 -24.47
N LEU A 166 1.64 24.40 -24.37
CA LEU A 166 1.40 23.04 -23.93
C LEU A 166 0.91 22.18 -25.09
N TYR A 167 1.63 21.10 -25.37
CA TYR A 167 1.31 20.16 -26.43
C TYR A 167 0.68 18.90 -25.85
N ARG A 168 -0.43 18.43 -26.42
CA ARG A 168 -1.00 17.12 -26.14
C ARG A 168 -0.77 16.18 -27.32
N PHE A 169 -0.40 14.94 -27.00
CA PHE A 169 -0.28 13.83 -27.94
C PHE A 169 -1.21 12.72 -27.47
N ASP A 170 -2.15 12.34 -28.32
CA ASP A 170 -2.92 11.11 -28.16
C ASP A 170 -2.15 10.00 -28.89
N LEU A 171 -1.55 9.11 -28.11
CA LEU A 171 -0.74 7.99 -28.59
C LEU A 171 -1.64 6.75 -28.74
N GLY A 172 -1.15 5.75 -29.50
CA GLY A 172 -1.81 4.46 -29.60
C GLY A 172 -2.05 3.83 -28.22
N PRO A 173 -3.07 2.97 -28.09
CA PRO A 173 -3.35 2.32 -26.82
C PRO A 173 -2.15 1.51 -26.34
N ASP A 174 -2.00 1.38 -25.03
CA ASP A 174 -1.01 0.49 -24.45
C ASP A 174 -1.37 -1.00 -24.66
N GLU A 175 -0.54 -1.92 -24.15
CA GLU A 175 -0.74 -3.36 -24.29
C GLU A 175 -2.07 -3.86 -23.69
N SER A 176 -2.74 -3.05 -22.86
CA SER A 176 -4.06 -3.32 -22.27
C SER A 176 -5.24 -2.74 -23.07
N GLY A 177 -4.97 -2.04 -24.18
CA GLY A 177 -6.00 -1.35 -24.95
C GLY A 177 -6.37 0.04 -24.41
N THR A 178 -5.69 0.52 -23.36
CA THR A 178 -6.02 1.82 -22.73
C THR A 178 -5.43 2.97 -23.56
N PRO A 179 -6.22 3.99 -23.95
CA PRO A 179 -5.72 5.14 -24.69
C PRO A 179 -4.65 5.90 -23.91
N ARG A 180 -3.46 6.07 -24.51
CA ARG A 180 -2.33 6.75 -23.87
C ARG A 180 -2.26 8.21 -24.30
N LYS A 181 -2.17 9.14 -23.36
CA LYS A 181 -1.97 10.59 -23.62
C LYS A 181 -0.68 11.11 -22.99
N VAL A 182 0.01 12.01 -23.67
CA VAL A 182 1.22 12.68 -23.17
C VAL A 182 1.08 14.20 -23.30
N PHE A 183 1.43 14.93 -22.25
CA PHE A 183 1.48 16.38 -22.23
C PHE A 183 2.93 16.85 -22.18
N ALA A 184 3.32 17.74 -23.10
CA ALA A 184 4.68 18.27 -23.19
C ALA A 184 4.66 19.82 -23.16
N PRO A 185 4.97 20.42 -22.00
CA PRO A 185 5.15 21.86 -21.90
C PRO A 185 6.41 22.30 -22.66
N LEU A 186 6.32 23.43 -23.36
CA LEU A 186 7.37 24.03 -24.15
C LEU A 186 7.56 25.50 -23.74
N THR A 187 8.76 25.84 -23.29
CA THR A 187 9.11 27.18 -22.80
C THR A 187 10.33 27.73 -23.53
N TRP A 188 10.34 29.03 -23.79
CA TRP A 188 11.51 29.72 -24.32
C TRP A 188 12.48 30.03 -23.18
N CYS A 189 13.71 29.53 -23.26
CA CYS A 189 14.66 29.61 -22.16
C CYS A 189 16.00 30.22 -22.58
N LYS A 190 16.64 30.92 -21.64
CA LYS A 190 18.02 31.38 -21.72
C LYS A 190 18.91 30.46 -20.90
N HIS A 191 20.01 30.00 -21.50
CA HIS A 191 21.02 29.22 -20.80
C HIS A 191 21.80 30.12 -19.83
N SER A 192 21.89 29.74 -18.56
CA SER A 192 22.53 30.54 -17.52
C SER A 192 24.06 30.64 -17.69
N GLY A 193 24.70 29.67 -18.34
CA GLY A 193 26.16 29.66 -18.53
C GLY A 193 26.70 30.41 -19.75
N ASN A 194 25.92 30.49 -20.84
CA ASN A 194 26.40 31.07 -22.12
C ASN A 194 25.41 32.06 -22.75
N GLY A 195 24.26 32.31 -22.11
CA GLY A 195 23.26 33.26 -22.59
C GLY A 195 22.48 32.85 -23.84
N SER A 196 22.72 31.67 -24.39
CA SER A 196 22.01 31.19 -25.59
C SER A 196 20.51 31.02 -25.34
N LEU A 197 19.70 31.37 -26.33
CA LEU A 197 18.24 31.27 -26.29
C LEU A 197 17.78 30.04 -27.07
N SER A 198 16.90 29.23 -26.47
CA SER A 198 16.38 28.02 -27.11
C SER A 198 15.03 27.57 -26.53
N TRP A 199 14.24 26.91 -27.37
CA TRP A 199 13.03 26.21 -26.97
C TRP A 199 13.38 24.97 -26.15
N ARG A 200 12.76 24.82 -24.98
CA ARG A 200 12.97 23.68 -24.07
C ARG A 200 11.64 23.04 -23.71
N TRP A 201 11.58 21.71 -23.84
CA TRP A 201 10.47 20.89 -23.37
C TRP A 201 10.50 20.80 -21.84
N GLN A 202 10.12 21.90 -21.19
CA GLN A 202 10.21 22.12 -19.76
C GLN A 202 8.97 22.90 -19.30
N VAL A 203 8.49 22.60 -18.11
CA VAL A 203 7.38 23.33 -17.46
C VAL A 203 7.89 24.62 -16.82
N LEU A 204 7.02 25.63 -16.71
CA LEU A 204 7.32 26.83 -15.93
C LEU A 204 7.54 26.51 -14.44
N PRO A 205 8.42 27.28 -13.77
CA PRO A 205 8.57 27.22 -12.32
C PRO A 205 7.27 27.60 -11.61
N GLU A 206 7.17 27.23 -10.34
CA GLU A 206 6.01 27.52 -9.51
C GLU A 206 6.07 28.97 -8.98
N PRO A 207 4.93 29.67 -8.84
CA PRO A 207 3.58 29.21 -9.20
C PRO A 207 3.31 29.35 -10.72
N ARG A 208 2.54 28.41 -11.27
CA ARG A 208 2.26 28.30 -12.71
C ARG A 208 0.99 29.07 -13.10
N PRO A 209 0.95 29.71 -14.28
CA PRO A 209 -0.23 30.46 -14.71
C PRO A 209 -1.41 29.52 -15.03
N LEU A 210 -2.62 30.06 -14.90
CA LEU A 210 -3.85 29.42 -15.38
C LEU A 210 -4.03 29.64 -16.89
N LEU A 211 -4.77 28.73 -17.54
CA LEU A 211 -5.15 28.86 -18.93
C LEU A 211 -6.12 30.06 -19.08
N ARG A 212 -6.01 30.86 -20.15
CA ARG A 212 -6.86 32.05 -20.38
C ARG A 212 -6.83 33.10 -19.25
N LEU A 213 -5.67 33.29 -18.65
CA LEU A 213 -5.45 34.35 -17.66
C LEU A 213 -5.71 35.76 -18.22
N ASP A 214 -5.47 35.96 -19.51
CA ASP A 214 -5.84 37.16 -20.26
C ASP A 214 -7.36 37.39 -20.32
N GLU A 215 -8.16 36.34 -20.51
CA GLU A 215 -9.62 36.45 -20.42
C GLU A 215 -10.10 36.73 -19.00
N LEU A 216 -9.47 36.09 -18.00
CA LEU A 216 -9.75 36.39 -16.59
C LEU A 216 -9.49 37.87 -16.31
N ALA A 217 -8.39 38.43 -16.81
CA ALA A 217 -8.03 39.83 -16.61
C ALA A 217 -9.01 40.79 -17.32
N THR A 218 -9.37 40.52 -18.57
CA THR A 218 -10.24 41.38 -19.37
C THR A 218 -11.72 41.31 -18.97
N ARG A 219 -12.19 40.16 -18.48
CA ARG A 219 -13.57 39.93 -18.01
C ARG A 219 -13.62 39.81 -16.48
N ALA A 220 -13.16 40.86 -15.78
CA ALA A 220 -12.98 40.82 -14.33
C ALA A 220 -14.28 40.52 -13.52
N ALA A 221 -15.45 40.90 -14.04
CA ALA A 221 -16.75 40.69 -13.38
C ALA A 221 -17.42 39.34 -13.73
N ALA A 222 -16.90 38.61 -14.73
CA ALA A 222 -17.50 37.35 -15.14
C ALA A 222 -17.21 36.24 -14.12
N PRO A 223 -18.19 35.34 -13.84
CA PRO A 223 -17.94 34.16 -13.02
C PRO A 223 -16.96 33.21 -13.74
N VAL A 224 -16.31 32.34 -12.98
CA VAL A 224 -15.25 31.47 -13.46
C VAL A 224 -15.67 30.01 -13.40
N VAL A 225 -15.39 29.24 -14.44
CA VAL A 225 -15.47 27.77 -14.39
C VAL A 225 -14.05 27.22 -14.31
N LEU A 226 -13.80 26.31 -13.37
CA LEU A 226 -12.52 25.61 -13.22
C LEU A 226 -12.66 24.13 -13.58
N CYS A 227 -11.97 23.73 -14.63
CA CYS A 227 -11.87 22.34 -15.11
C CYS A 227 -10.50 21.76 -14.77
N GLU A 228 -10.39 20.42 -14.76
CA GLU A 228 -9.13 19.73 -14.43
C GLU A 228 -8.06 19.84 -15.54
N GLY A 229 -8.50 19.87 -16.80
CA GLY A 229 -7.62 19.88 -17.96
C GLY A 229 -8.07 20.79 -19.09
N GLU A 230 -7.16 21.06 -20.03
CA GLU A 230 -7.36 22.07 -21.08
C GLU A 230 -8.45 21.68 -22.08
N LYS A 231 -8.60 20.38 -22.39
CA LYS A 231 -9.65 19.90 -23.30
C LYS A 231 -11.05 20.11 -22.70
N ALA A 232 -11.22 19.80 -21.40
CA ALA A 232 -12.45 20.04 -20.67
C ALA A 232 -12.74 21.54 -20.55
N ALA A 233 -11.71 22.36 -20.29
CA ALA A 233 -11.86 23.82 -20.23
C ALA A 233 -12.32 24.43 -21.57
N ASP A 234 -11.83 23.90 -22.71
CA ASP A 234 -12.34 24.32 -24.02
C ASP A 234 -13.82 24.01 -24.20
N ALA A 235 -14.23 22.77 -23.90
CA ALA A 235 -15.61 22.36 -24.04
C ALA A 235 -16.55 23.08 -23.08
N ALA A 236 -16.15 23.25 -21.82
CA ALA A 236 -16.93 24.01 -20.84
C ALA A 236 -17.09 25.48 -21.25
N ALA A 237 -16.14 26.07 -21.99
CA ALA A 237 -16.29 27.43 -22.52
C ALA A 237 -17.34 27.54 -23.62
N GLU A 238 -17.50 26.49 -24.43
CA GLU A 238 -18.58 26.39 -25.42
C GLU A 238 -19.94 26.20 -24.72
N LEU A 239 -19.97 25.43 -23.63
CA LEU A 239 -21.19 25.15 -22.86
C LEU A 239 -21.62 26.30 -21.95
N LEU A 240 -20.70 27.14 -21.47
CA LEU A 240 -20.96 28.24 -20.53
C LEU A 240 -20.34 29.56 -21.03
N PRO A 241 -20.81 30.14 -22.15
CA PRO A 241 -20.22 31.35 -22.74
C PRO A 241 -20.27 32.60 -21.84
N GLY A 242 -21.19 32.62 -20.87
CA GLY A 242 -21.29 33.68 -19.86
C GLY A 242 -20.14 33.68 -18.83
N TYR A 243 -19.41 32.56 -18.72
CA TYR A 243 -18.32 32.37 -17.78
C TYR A 243 -16.96 32.58 -18.46
N VAL A 244 -15.92 32.82 -17.66
CA VAL A 244 -14.53 32.61 -18.08
C VAL A 244 -14.10 31.23 -17.62
N VAL A 245 -13.78 30.34 -18.54
CA VAL A 245 -13.42 28.96 -18.23
C VAL A 245 -11.91 28.80 -18.24
N THR A 246 -11.37 28.15 -17.22
CA THR A 246 -9.92 28.02 -17.02
C THR A 246 -9.56 26.67 -16.42
N CYS A 247 -8.26 26.35 -16.44
CA CYS A 247 -7.66 25.18 -15.82
C CYS A 247 -6.18 25.47 -15.52
N TRP A 248 -5.51 24.50 -14.89
CA TRP A 248 -4.07 24.55 -14.62
C TRP A 248 -3.32 23.51 -15.47
N PRO A 249 -2.00 23.65 -15.67
CA PRO A 249 -1.26 22.74 -16.52
C PRO A 249 -0.91 21.42 -15.79
N ASN A 250 -0.98 20.31 -16.55
CA ASN A 250 -0.58 18.95 -16.16
C ASN A 250 -1.54 18.21 -15.19
N GLY A 251 -2.84 18.50 -15.24
CA GLY A 251 -3.93 17.68 -14.65
C GLY A 251 -4.00 17.63 -13.11
N THR A 252 -4.88 16.80 -12.55
CA THR A 252 -5.20 16.69 -11.10
C THR A 252 -4.00 16.58 -10.15
N ASN A 253 -2.90 15.96 -10.60
CA ASN A 253 -1.57 15.95 -9.99
C ASN A 253 -0.95 17.31 -9.58
N SER A 254 -1.34 18.41 -10.22
CA SER A 254 -0.52 19.63 -10.27
C SER A 254 -1.22 20.91 -9.84
N TRP A 255 -2.45 20.85 -9.31
CA TRP A 255 -3.20 22.06 -8.97
C TRP A 255 -2.49 22.90 -7.90
N GLN A 256 -1.83 22.29 -6.90
CA GLN A 256 -1.11 23.02 -5.84
C GLN A 256 0.08 23.85 -6.35
N LYS A 257 0.47 23.64 -7.61
CA LYS A 257 1.59 24.31 -8.27
C LYS A 257 1.14 25.51 -9.11
N ALA A 258 -0.17 25.74 -9.21
CA ALA A 258 -0.77 26.81 -9.99
C ALA A 258 -1.08 28.04 -9.13
N ASP A 259 -1.08 29.21 -9.77
CA ASP A 259 -1.49 30.47 -9.16
C ASP A 259 -3.01 30.67 -9.33
N PHE A 260 -3.77 30.46 -8.26
CA PHE A 260 -5.20 30.75 -8.22
C PHE A 260 -5.52 32.17 -7.73
N GLY A 261 -4.51 33.02 -7.45
CA GLY A 261 -4.70 34.43 -7.11
C GLY A 261 -5.70 35.18 -8.02
N PRO A 262 -5.66 35.00 -9.35
CA PRO A 262 -6.57 35.68 -10.28
C PRO A 262 -8.07 35.38 -10.10
N VAL A 263 -8.44 34.31 -9.40
CA VAL A 263 -9.86 33.96 -9.14
C VAL A 263 -10.36 34.45 -7.77
N ALA A 264 -9.51 35.09 -6.96
CA ALA A 264 -9.92 35.73 -5.71
C ALA A 264 -11.05 36.74 -5.95
N GLY A 265 -12.04 36.76 -5.05
CA GLY A 265 -13.20 37.65 -5.13
C GLY A 265 -14.23 37.29 -6.21
N ARG A 266 -14.07 36.16 -6.93
CA ARG A 266 -15.00 35.75 -8.00
C ARG A 266 -15.93 34.62 -7.58
N HIS A 267 -17.05 34.50 -8.28
CA HIS A 267 -17.91 33.32 -8.19
C HIS A 267 -17.32 32.21 -9.06
N VAL A 268 -16.98 31.08 -8.44
CA VAL A 268 -16.31 29.96 -9.08
C VAL A 268 -17.23 28.75 -9.14
N LEU A 269 -17.33 28.14 -10.31
CA LEU A 269 -18.01 26.87 -10.58
C LEU A 269 -16.94 25.80 -10.90
N LEU A 270 -16.87 24.76 -10.09
CA LEU A 270 -15.94 23.64 -10.29
C LEU A 270 -16.60 22.58 -11.15
N TRP A 271 -15.93 22.16 -12.23
CA TRP A 271 -16.38 21.10 -13.11
C TRP A 271 -15.38 19.94 -13.08
N PRO A 272 -15.59 18.94 -12.20
CA PRO A 272 -14.73 17.77 -12.09
C PRO A 272 -14.94 16.79 -13.26
N ASP A 273 -13.90 16.00 -13.56
CA ASP A 273 -14.05 14.74 -14.29
C ASP A 273 -14.92 13.79 -13.44
N ASN A 274 -15.77 12.97 -14.08
CA ASN A 274 -16.71 12.08 -13.40
C ASN A 274 -16.03 10.82 -12.84
N ASP A 275 -15.01 10.99 -12.03
CA ASP A 275 -14.30 9.91 -11.36
C ASP A 275 -13.86 10.31 -9.93
N ALA A 276 -13.43 9.33 -9.15
CA ALA A 276 -13.04 9.60 -7.76
C ALA A 276 -11.84 10.57 -7.62
N PRO A 277 -10.77 10.49 -8.46
CA PRO A 277 -9.68 11.47 -8.45
C PRO A 277 -10.12 12.91 -8.75
N GLY A 278 -10.93 13.12 -9.79
CA GLY A 278 -11.42 14.42 -10.24
C GLY A 278 -12.33 15.09 -9.20
N LEU A 279 -13.27 14.33 -8.64
CA LEU A 279 -14.13 14.79 -7.53
C LEU A 279 -13.30 15.21 -6.31
N LYS A 280 -12.36 14.36 -5.87
CA LYS A 280 -11.49 14.67 -4.72
C LYS A 280 -10.56 15.86 -4.97
N CYS A 281 -10.09 16.03 -6.21
CA CYS A 281 -9.29 17.17 -6.62
C CYS A 281 -10.09 18.46 -6.50
N MET A 282 -11.31 18.49 -7.03
CA MET A 282 -12.18 19.66 -6.96
C MET A 282 -12.64 19.97 -5.53
N ASP A 283 -12.87 18.98 -4.68
CA ASP A 283 -13.17 19.21 -3.25
C ASP A 283 -12.02 19.92 -2.52
N ALA A 284 -10.79 19.46 -2.74
CA ALA A 284 -9.60 20.09 -2.16
C ALA A 284 -9.36 21.50 -2.73
N LEU A 285 -9.58 21.68 -4.03
CA LEU A 285 -9.50 22.98 -4.67
C LEU A 285 -10.58 23.93 -4.17
N ALA A 286 -11.79 23.45 -3.91
CA ALA A 286 -12.89 24.25 -3.38
C ALA A 286 -12.52 24.91 -2.06
N GLU A 287 -11.92 24.13 -1.15
CA GLU A 287 -11.46 24.63 0.14
C GLU A 287 -10.33 25.65 -0.01
N HIS A 288 -9.35 25.36 -0.88
CA HIS A 288 -8.27 26.29 -1.17
C HIS A 288 -8.78 27.64 -1.72
N LEU A 289 -9.77 27.62 -2.63
CA LEU A 289 -10.36 28.82 -3.21
C LEU A 289 -11.18 29.63 -2.21
N ARG A 290 -11.87 28.97 -1.27
CA ARG A 290 -12.55 29.66 -0.16
C ARG A 290 -11.54 30.40 0.73
N GLN A 291 -10.43 29.75 1.06
CA GLN A 291 -9.35 30.35 1.85
C GLN A 291 -8.67 31.51 1.11
N LEU A 292 -8.54 31.40 -0.21
CA LEU A 292 -8.00 32.44 -1.10
C LEU A 292 -8.97 33.63 -1.30
N GLY A 293 -10.21 33.52 -0.81
CA GLY A 293 -11.19 34.61 -0.80
C GLY A 293 -12.06 34.68 -2.06
N ALA A 294 -12.34 33.56 -2.74
CA ALA A 294 -13.37 33.51 -3.77
C ALA A 294 -14.75 33.94 -3.20
N ALA A 295 -15.53 34.70 -3.98
CA ALA A 295 -16.84 35.22 -3.53
C ALA A 295 -17.89 34.10 -3.33
N SER A 296 -17.84 33.06 -4.18
CA SER A 296 -18.51 31.79 -3.89
C SER A 296 -17.80 30.66 -4.63
N VAL A 297 -17.94 29.44 -4.12
CA VAL A 297 -17.44 28.23 -4.78
C VAL A 297 -18.57 27.20 -4.80
N ARG A 298 -19.00 26.81 -5.99
CA ARG A 298 -20.01 25.77 -6.25
C ARG A 298 -19.43 24.70 -7.14
N SER A 299 -19.99 23.50 -7.12
CA SER A 299 -19.61 22.42 -8.04
C SER A 299 -20.77 22.11 -8.99
N VAL A 300 -20.45 21.70 -10.22
CA VAL A 300 -21.45 21.21 -11.18
C VAL A 300 -22.06 19.91 -10.64
N ALA A 301 -23.40 19.80 -10.65
CA ALA A 301 -24.10 18.58 -10.30
C ALA A 301 -23.94 17.54 -11.41
N LEU A 302 -22.93 16.65 -11.32
CA LEU A 302 -22.67 15.67 -12.38
C LEU A 302 -23.87 14.75 -12.69
N THR A 303 -24.76 14.54 -11.72
CA THR A 303 -25.99 13.73 -11.88
C THR A 303 -26.94 14.28 -12.95
N VAL A 304 -26.89 15.58 -13.27
CA VAL A 304 -27.76 16.13 -14.34
C VAL A 304 -27.40 15.58 -15.70
N PHE A 305 -26.15 15.17 -15.92
CA PHE A 305 -25.69 14.62 -17.18
C PHE A 305 -26.15 13.17 -17.43
N SER A 306 -26.77 12.52 -16.44
CA SER A 306 -27.50 11.26 -16.63
C SER A 306 -28.84 11.45 -17.37
N GLN A 307 -29.22 12.69 -17.66
CA GLN A 307 -30.35 13.02 -18.52
C GLN A 307 -29.90 13.05 -19.99
N ARG A 308 -30.80 12.75 -20.91
CA ARG A 308 -30.55 12.87 -22.35
C ARG A 308 -30.96 14.27 -22.81
N PRO A 309 -30.02 15.10 -23.33
CA PRO A 309 -30.35 16.43 -23.84
C PRO A 309 -31.09 16.33 -25.18
N GLY A 310 -32.05 17.23 -25.41
CA GLY A 310 -32.82 17.32 -26.65
C GLY A 310 -33.36 18.73 -26.86
N LEU A 311 -33.86 19.01 -28.07
CA LEU A 311 -34.44 20.30 -28.41
C LEU A 311 -35.88 20.14 -28.89
N ASP A 312 -36.79 20.96 -28.35
CA ASP A 312 -38.12 21.20 -28.90
C ASP A 312 -38.15 22.62 -29.51
N GLY A 313 -37.87 22.70 -30.81
CA GLY A 313 -37.52 23.97 -31.47
C GLY A 313 -36.20 24.53 -30.91
N ASP A 314 -36.24 25.77 -30.41
CA ASP A 314 -35.10 26.42 -29.74
C ASP A 314 -35.07 26.16 -28.22
N ARG A 315 -36.05 25.41 -27.68
CA ARG A 315 -36.16 25.18 -26.24
C ARG A 315 -35.41 23.90 -25.83
N PRO A 316 -34.50 23.97 -24.84
CA PRO A 316 -33.83 22.79 -24.29
C PRO A 316 -34.83 21.89 -23.55
N THR A 317 -34.71 20.59 -23.75
CA THR A 317 -35.52 19.53 -23.13
C THR A 317 -34.61 18.45 -22.54
N PHE A 318 -35.10 17.76 -21.51
CA PHE A 318 -34.37 16.70 -20.83
C PHE A 318 -35.24 15.44 -20.75
N ALA A 319 -34.74 14.32 -21.27
CA ALA A 319 -35.40 13.03 -21.20
C ALA A 319 -34.62 12.06 -20.29
N PRO A 320 -35.27 11.09 -19.63
CA PRO A 320 -34.56 10.06 -18.88
C PRO A 320 -33.73 9.14 -19.82
N GLY A 321 -32.63 8.59 -19.30
CA GLY A 321 -31.78 7.63 -20.02
C GLY A 321 -30.59 8.22 -20.78
N GLY A 322 -29.96 9.27 -20.25
CA GLY A 322 -28.66 9.75 -20.75
C GLY A 322 -27.51 8.88 -20.26
N GLU A 323 -26.42 8.84 -21.03
CA GLU A 323 -25.22 8.08 -20.70
C GLU A 323 -24.16 9.00 -20.08
N TRP A 324 -23.87 8.79 -18.79
CA TRP A 324 -22.79 9.49 -18.07
C TRP A 324 -21.91 8.45 -17.37
N ALA A 325 -20.76 8.17 -17.95
CA ALA A 325 -19.80 7.14 -17.57
C ALA A 325 -18.70 7.68 -16.66
N GLU A 326 -18.01 6.77 -15.97
CA GLU A 326 -16.85 7.11 -15.15
C GLU A 326 -15.74 7.72 -16.02
N GLY A 327 -15.18 8.85 -15.57
CA GLY A 327 -14.16 9.62 -16.28
C GLY A 327 -14.68 10.63 -17.31
N ASP A 328 -16.01 10.71 -17.54
CA ASP A 328 -16.59 11.73 -18.41
C ASP A 328 -16.31 13.15 -17.90
N ASP A 329 -15.93 14.05 -18.80
CA ASP A 329 -15.70 15.46 -18.51
C ASP A 329 -16.60 16.40 -19.35
N ALA A 330 -16.37 17.72 -19.27
CA ALA A 330 -17.13 18.70 -20.05
C ALA A 330 -17.02 18.48 -21.58
N ALA A 331 -15.93 17.91 -22.08
CA ALA A 331 -15.79 17.56 -23.49
C ALA A 331 -16.66 16.35 -23.88
N ASP A 332 -16.84 15.40 -22.97
CA ASP A 332 -17.77 14.29 -23.18
C ASP A 332 -19.23 14.77 -23.13
N ALA A 333 -19.55 15.78 -22.31
CA ALA A 333 -20.87 16.43 -22.36
C ALA A 333 -21.16 17.03 -23.75
N VAL A 334 -20.22 17.77 -24.35
CA VAL A 334 -20.38 18.27 -25.73
C VAL A 334 -20.55 17.11 -26.71
N ALA A 335 -19.71 16.07 -26.62
CA ALA A 335 -19.79 14.90 -27.50
C ALA A 335 -21.14 14.16 -27.39
N LYS A 336 -21.77 14.21 -26.21
CA LYS A 336 -23.08 13.62 -25.91
C LYS A 336 -24.27 14.53 -26.22
N GLY A 337 -24.04 15.66 -26.88
CA GLY A 337 -25.09 16.54 -27.41
C GLY A 337 -25.58 17.63 -26.45
N TRP A 338 -24.88 17.85 -25.34
CA TRP A 338 -25.15 19.00 -24.48
C TRP A 338 -24.74 20.31 -25.17
N THR A 339 -25.54 21.36 -24.98
CA THR A 339 -25.32 22.67 -25.62
C THR A 339 -25.46 23.79 -24.59
N ALA A 340 -24.98 24.99 -24.91
CA ALA A 340 -25.11 26.15 -24.03
C ALA A 340 -26.55 26.44 -23.59
N ALA A 341 -27.55 26.18 -24.45
CA ALA A 341 -28.95 26.33 -24.11
C ALA A 341 -29.38 25.38 -22.97
N HIS A 342 -28.92 24.13 -23.00
CA HIS A 342 -29.20 23.15 -21.94
C HIS A 342 -28.61 23.59 -20.60
N LEU A 343 -27.34 24.01 -20.60
CA LEU A 343 -26.66 24.44 -19.37
C LEU A 343 -27.28 25.73 -18.81
N ALA A 344 -27.69 26.66 -19.68
CA ALA A 344 -28.41 27.87 -19.26
C ALA A 344 -29.76 27.53 -18.60
N GLU A 345 -30.50 26.54 -19.10
CA GLU A 345 -31.76 26.10 -18.49
C GLU A 345 -31.53 25.38 -17.14
N LEU A 346 -30.49 24.54 -17.03
CA LEU A 346 -30.10 23.93 -15.76
C LEU A 346 -29.63 24.98 -14.74
N GLU A 347 -28.93 26.02 -15.19
CA GLU A 347 -28.53 27.14 -14.33
C GLU A 347 -29.75 27.93 -13.84
N ARG A 348 -30.70 28.21 -14.74
CA ARG A 348 -31.94 28.94 -14.44
C ARG A 348 -32.83 28.21 -13.43
N THR A 349 -32.89 26.89 -13.52
CA THR A 349 -33.65 26.02 -12.59
C THR A 349 -32.88 25.74 -11.29
N GLY A 350 -31.57 26.02 -11.28
CA GLY A 350 -30.67 25.74 -10.16
C GLY A 350 -30.12 24.31 -10.14
N GLU A 351 -30.57 23.44 -11.05
CA GLU A 351 -30.17 22.05 -11.15
C GLU A 351 -28.71 21.87 -11.59
N LEU A 352 -28.11 22.86 -12.27
CA LEU A 352 -26.71 22.82 -12.67
C LEU A 352 -25.75 22.72 -11.48
N PHE A 353 -26.17 23.23 -10.33
CA PHE A 353 -25.33 23.28 -9.13
C PHE A 353 -25.60 22.06 -8.27
N ALA A 354 -24.54 21.35 -7.88
CA ALA A 354 -24.65 20.39 -6.79
C ALA A 354 -25.18 21.16 -5.58
N LEU A 355 -26.26 20.66 -4.95
CA LEU A 355 -26.82 21.27 -3.75
C LEU A 355 -25.68 21.46 -2.75
N ALA A 356 -25.22 22.71 -2.61
CA ALA A 356 -24.45 23.08 -1.44
C ALA A 356 -25.31 22.72 -0.21
N PRO A 357 -24.73 22.31 0.93
CA PRO A 357 -25.50 22.17 2.16
C PRO A 357 -26.22 23.49 2.40
N ALA A 358 -27.54 23.49 2.17
CA ALA A 358 -28.34 24.69 2.17
C ALA A 358 -28.58 25.07 3.63
N ALA A 359 -28.12 26.27 4.01
CA ALA A 359 -28.61 26.96 5.19
C ALA A 359 -30.15 27.01 5.13
N ALA A 360 -30.80 26.42 6.14
CA ALA A 360 -32.25 26.32 6.20
C ALA A 360 -32.93 27.69 6.26
N PRO A 361 -34.04 27.91 5.53
CA PRO A 361 -34.80 29.14 5.59
C PRO A 361 -35.65 29.22 6.86
N ALA A 362 -35.75 30.43 7.41
CA ALA A 362 -36.57 30.74 8.56
C ALA A 362 -38.07 30.54 8.27
N SER A 363 -38.76 29.77 9.11
CA SER A 363 -40.22 29.77 9.20
C SER A 363 -40.68 30.29 10.56
N LYS A 364 -41.61 31.25 10.50
CA LYS A 364 -42.27 31.86 11.66
C LYS A 364 -43.47 31.00 12.09
N GLY A 365 -43.47 30.66 13.38
CA GLY A 365 -44.59 30.72 14.34
C GLY A 365 -45.94 30.07 14.02
N LYS A 366 -46.39 29.16 14.89
CA LYS A 366 -47.34 29.44 16.02
C LYS A 366 -47.89 28.14 16.63
N GLY A 367 -47.85 28.08 17.97
CA GLY A 367 -49.00 27.70 18.82
C GLY A 367 -49.29 26.21 19.06
N GLY A 368 -49.35 25.83 20.35
CA GLY A 368 -50.25 24.76 20.83
C GLY A 368 -49.62 23.66 21.68
N LYS A 369 -49.62 23.84 23.01
CA LYS A 369 -49.79 22.73 23.98
C LYS A 369 -51.25 22.22 23.86
N PRO A 370 -51.59 20.94 24.16
CA PRO A 370 -51.40 20.39 25.52
C PRO A 370 -51.06 18.89 25.65
N SER A 371 -50.73 18.57 26.90
CA SER A 371 -50.50 17.30 27.60
C SER A 371 -51.32 16.06 27.19
N THR A 372 -50.74 14.87 27.36
CA THR A 372 -51.21 13.85 28.36
C THR A 372 -50.24 12.69 28.54
N LYS A 373 -50.36 12.06 29.71
CA LYS A 373 -49.50 11.07 30.37
C LYS A 373 -49.58 9.67 29.72
N GLY A 374 -48.50 8.90 29.87
CA GLY A 374 -48.49 7.43 29.78
C GLY A 374 -47.14 6.87 30.24
N SER A 375 -47.06 6.42 31.48
CA SER A 375 -45.86 5.83 32.10
C SER A 375 -45.70 4.35 31.73
N ALA A 376 -44.46 3.91 31.47
CA ALA A 376 -44.02 2.56 31.83
C ALA A 376 -42.52 2.59 32.13
N SER A 377 -42.19 2.13 33.33
CA SER A 377 -40.90 2.24 34.01
C SER A 377 -39.90 1.15 33.61
N SER A 378 -38.67 1.53 33.31
CA SER A 378 -37.47 0.71 33.49
C SER A 378 -36.41 1.52 34.23
N LYS A 379 -35.95 1.02 35.37
CA LYS A 379 -34.93 1.65 36.24
C LYS A 379 -33.67 2.06 35.45
N PRO A 380 -33.12 3.28 35.64
CA PRO A 380 -31.78 3.59 35.20
C PRO A 380 -30.73 3.00 36.15
N ALA A 381 -29.60 2.60 35.57
CA ALA A 381 -28.34 2.28 36.24
C ALA A 381 -27.82 3.49 37.06
N PRO A 382 -26.84 3.30 37.97
CA PRO A 382 -26.46 4.32 38.93
C PRO A 382 -25.93 5.57 38.22
N THR A 383 -26.47 6.72 38.60
CA THR A 383 -25.97 8.04 38.19
C THR A 383 -24.53 8.20 38.65
N GLU A 384 -23.59 8.23 37.69
CA GLU A 384 -22.25 8.76 37.90
C GLU A 384 -22.36 10.20 38.44
N LYS A 385 -21.65 10.48 39.54
CA LYS A 385 -21.56 11.85 40.07
C LYS A 385 -20.79 12.70 39.04
N PRO A 386 -21.26 13.92 38.69
CA PRO A 386 -20.49 14.79 37.83
C PRO A 386 -19.13 15.12 38.48
N ALA A 387 -18.07 15.03 37.68
CA ALA A 387 -16.71 15.42 38.07
C ALA A 387 -16.68 16.87 38.60
N PRO A 388 -15.76 17.21 39.52
CA PRO A 388 -15.66 18.57 40.05
C PRO A 388 -15.41 19.56 38.92
N LEU A 389 -16.35 20.48 38.72
CA LEU A 389 -16.23 21.57 37.75
C LEU A 389 -15.19 22.59 38.26
N PRO A 390 -14.40 23.20 37.36
CA PRO A 390 -13.52 24.30 37.73
C PRO A 390 -14.29 25.43 38.41
N ALA A 391 -13.73 26.00 39.49
CA ALA A 391 -14.38 27.07 40.25
C ALA A 391 -14.79 28.25 39.35
N GLY A 392 -16.02 28.73 39.50
CA GLY A 392 -16.59 29.82 38.68
C GLY A 392 -17.23 29.38 37.35
N PHE A 393 -17.17 28.08 36.98
CA PHE A 393 -17.80 27.57 35.77
C PHE A 393 -19.03 26.71 36.05
N ARG A 394 -20.04 26.83 35.17
CA ARG A 394 -21.24 26.00 35.17
C ARG A 394 -21.50 25.44 33.78
N VAL A 395 -21.68 24.12 33.71
CA VAL A 395 -22.08 23.42 32.48
C VAL A 395 -23.58 23.14 32.56
N THR A 396 -24.33 23.55 31.54
CA THR A 396 -25.75 23.24 31.37
C THR A 396 -26.00 22.70 29.97
N ALA A 397 -27.20 22.18 29.71
CA ALA A 397 -27.59 21.75 28.36
C ALA A 397 -27.48 22.89 27.31
N ASP A 398 -27.56 24.15 27.75
CA ASP A 398 -27.49 25.33 26.88
C ASP A 398 -26.05 25.80 26.61
N GLY A 399 -25.06 25.32 27.36
CA GLY A 399 -23.66 25.73 27.17
C GLY A 399 -22.78 25.68 28.42
N VAL A 400 -21.54 26.16 28.24
CA VAL A 400 -20.62 26.44 29.33
C VAL A 400 -20.70 27.94 29.66
N PHE A 401 -20.88 28.25 30.94
CA PHE A 401 -21.01 29.61 31.46
C PHE A 401 -19.94 29.88 32.52
N TYR A 402 -19.42 31.10 32.55
CA TYR A 402 -18.50 31.59 33.57
C TYR A 402 -19.20 32.64 34.43
N ALA A 403 -19.11 32.52 35.75
CA ALA A 403 -19.55 33.53 36.71
C ALA A 403 -18.32 34.05 37.47
N GLY A 404 -17.97 35.31 37.24
CA GLY A 404 -16.90 36.01 37.96
C GLY A 404 -17.33 36.46 39.35
N GLU A 405 -16.47 37.22 40.03
CA GLU A 405 -16.76 37.81 41.35
C GLU A 405 -17.99 38.75 41.33
N ASP A 406 -18.31 39.29 40.16
CA ASP A 406 -19.42 40.21 39.87
C ASP A 406 -20.81 39.52 39.89
N GLY A 407 -20.85 38.18 39.93
CA GLY A 407 -22.08 37.38 39.99
C GLY A 407 -22.85 37.22 38.68
N GLU A 408 -22.54 37.99 37.62
CA GLU A 408 -23.16 37.81 36.30
C GLU A 408 -22.56 36.62 35.53
N ALA A 409 -23.42 35.71 35.08
CA ALA A 409 -23.04 34.54 34.29
C ALA A 409 -22.93 34.91 32.80
N ARG A 410 -21.73 34.77 32.22
CA ARG A 410 -21.47 35.01 30.80
C ARG A 410 -21.27 33.70 30.02
N PRO A 411 -21.82 33.57 28.80
CA PRO A 411 -21.64 32.39 27.98
C PRO A 411 -20.22 32.30 27.42
N VAL A 412 -19.65 31.09 27.44
CA VAL A 412 -18.29 30.79 26.96
C VAL A 412 -18.38 30.08 25.61
N CYS A 413 -19.03 28.92 25.58
CA CYS A 413 -19.25 28.10 24.39
C CYS A 413 -20.55 27.27 24.51
N SER A 414 -20.93 26.61 23.42
CA SER A 414 -21.93 25.53 23.47
C SER A 414 -21.48 24.40 24.40
N TRP A 415 -22.39 23.48 24.71
CA TRP A 415 -22.14 22.42 25.69
C TRP A 415 -20.82 21.69 25.40
N LEU A 416 -19.92 21.69 26.39
CA LEU A 416 -18.64 21.00 26.36
C LEU A 416 -18.33 20.46 27.75
N GLU A 417 -18.19 19.15 27.85
CA GLU A 417 -17.90 18.43 29.08
C GLU A 417 -16.48 17.87 29.04
N ILE A 418 -15.73 18.02 30.13
CA ILE A 418 -14.41 17.42 30.29
C ILE A 418 -14.59 16.05 30.96
N LYS A 419 -14.32 14.98 30.21
CA LYS A 419 -14.58 13.59 30.62
C LYS A 419 -13.47 12.99 31.47
N ALA A 420 -12.21 13.29 31.17
CA ALA A 420 -11.08 12.70 31.89
C ALA A 420 -9.76 13.41 31.57
N ARG A 421 -8.75 13.21 32.43
CA ARG A 421 -7.36 13.51 32.06
C ARG A 421 -6.81 12.38 31.20
N THR A 422 -6.15 12.72 30.10
CA THR A 422 -5.58 11.73 29.16
C THR A 422 -4.10 11.48 29.42
N ARG A 423 -3.62 10.28 29.11
CA ARG A 423 -2.18 9.93 29.06
C ARG A 423 -1.93 8.75 28.13
N ASP A 424 -0.71 8.60 27.63
CA ASP A 424 -0.29 7.43 26.87
C ASP A 424 0.07 6.22 27.78
N GLY A 425 0.32 5.05 27.18
CA GLY A 425 0.72 3.81 27.87
C GLY A 425 1.91 3.95 28.83
N ASN A 426 2.84 4.86 28.54
CA ASN A 426 4.06 5.08 29.31
C ASN A 426 3.89 6.10 30.43
N GLY A 427 2.68 6.64 30.61
CA GLY A 427 2.40 7.69 31.59
C GLY A 427 2.80 9.10 31.12
N GLY A 428 3.11 9.27 29.84
CA GLY A 428 3.40 10.55 29.18
C GLY A 428 2.20 11.09 28.41
N SER A 429 2.45 12.04 27.50
CA SER A 429 1.45 12.62 26.57
C SER A 429 0.15 13.09 27.24
N TRP A 430 0.27 13.81 28.36
CA TRP A 430 -0.87 14.27 29.13
C TRP A 430 -1.77 15.25 28.36
N GLY A 431 -3.06 15.26 28.68
CA GLY A 431 -4.06 16.16 28.10
C GLY A 431 -5.43 16.03 28.76
N LEU A 432 -6.47 16.44 28.02
CA LEU A 432 -7.88 16.35 28.43
C LEU A 432 -8.70 15.70 27.33
N LEU A 433 -9.60 14.79 27.71
CA LEU A 433 -10.63 14.27 26.82
C LEU A 433 -11.90 15.10 27.01
N VAL A 434 -12.39 15.71 25.94
CA VAL A 434 -13.63 16.51 25.95
C VAL A 434 -14.70 15.88 25.08
N GLU A 435 -15.96 16.04 25.48
CA GLU A 435 -17.15 15.67 24.70
C GLU A 435 -18.02 16.91 24.50
N PHE A 436 -18.54 17.10 23.29
CA PHE A 436 -19.45 18.19 22.94
C PHE A 436 -20.35 17.77 21.77
N ASP A 437 -21.43 18.52 21.53
CA ASP A 437 -22.32 18.29 20.40
C ASP A 437 -21.97 19.25 19.25
N ASP A 438 -22.00 18.73 18.03
CA ASP A 438 -21.92 19.58 16.82
C ASP A 438 -23.27 20.27 16.53
N PRO A 439 -23.36 21.12 15.49
CA PRO A 439 -24.62 21.78 15.12
C PRO A 439 -25.78 20.85 14.76
N ASP A 440 -25.50 19.61 14.36
CA ASP A 440 -26.49 18.62 13.98
C ASP A 440 -26.90 17.72 15.16
N GLY A 441 -26.26 17.89 16.32
CA GLY A 441 -26.52 17.15 17.56
C GLY A 441 -25.72 15.85 17.69
N ASP A 442 -24.75 15.62 16.80
CA ASP A 442 -23.85 14.48 16.89
C ASP A 442 -22.77 14.74 17.95
N LYS A 443 -22.58 13.76 18.83
CA LYS A 443 -21.53 13.80 19.85
C LYS A 443 -20.15 13.69 19.22
N LYS A 444 -19.28 14.64 19.54
CA LYS A 444 -17.85 14.61 19.21
C LYS A 444 -17.02 14.40 20.46
N ARG A 445 -15.97 13.59 20.35
CA ARG A 445 -14.95 13.41 21.38
C ARG A 445 -13.59 13.80 20.84
N LEU A 446 -12.88 14.65 21.57
CA LEU A 446 -11.54 15.10 21.17
C LEU A 446 -10.58 15.08 22.35
N ASN A 447 -9.36 14.61 22.08
CA ASN A 447 -8.24 14.74 23.01
C ASN A 447 -7.51 16.06 22.75
N ILE A 448 -7.39 16.89 23.77
CA ILE A 448 -6.63 18.14 23.75
C ILE A 448 -5.30 17.90 24.48
N PRO A 449 -4.16 17.81 23.78
CA PRO A 449 -2.86 17.61 24.42
C PRO A 449 -2.48 18.80 25.31
N ALA A 450 -1.88 18.55 26.48
CA ALA A 450 -1.44 19.62 27.38
C ALA A 450 -0.42 20.56 26.71
N ARG A 451 0.40 20.05 25.78
CA ARG A 451 1.31 20.89 24.96
C ARG A 451 0.56 21.92 24.09
N ALA A 452 -0.62 21.56 23.58
CA ALA A 452 -1.44 22.47 22.77
C ALA A 452 -2.02 23.61 23.62
N MET A 453 -2.27 23.34 24.91
CA MET A 453 -2.70 24.36 25.87
C MET A 453 -1.59 25.38 26.20
N ALA A 454 -0.32 25.03 26.02
CA ALA A 454 0.83 25.90 26.25
C ALA A 454 1.32 26.63 24.99
N GLY A 455 0.91 26.18 23.80
CA GLY A 455 1.25 26.76 22.50
C GLY A 455 0.28 27.88 22.08
N ASP A 456 0.02 27.99 20.78
CA ASP A 456 -1.00 28.93 20.28
C ASP A 456 -2.39 28.34 20.52
N PHE A 457 -3.00 28.66 21.68
CA PHE A 457 -4.30 28.12 22.09
C PHE A 457 -5.40 28.32 21.03
N GLY A 458 -5.38 29.45 20.31
CA GLY A 458 -6.35 29.73 19.25
C GLY A 458 -6.24 28.75 18.08
N LYS A 459 -5.00 28.48 17.65
CA LYS A 459 -4.73 27.59 16.52
C LYS A 459 -4.72 26.11 16.89
N GLU A 460 -4.20 25.76 18.05
CA GLU A 460 -3.94 24.36 18.43
C GLU A 460 -5.07 23.73 19.24
N VAL A 461 -5.95 24.52 19.86
CA VAL A 461 -7.08 24.03 20.68
C VAL A 461 -8.42 24.51 20.13
N VAL A 462 -8.58 25.82 19.96
CA VAL A 462 -9.87 26.38 19.54
C VAL A 462 -10.21 25.98 18.10
N ALA A 463 -9.26 26.08 17.16
CA ALA A 463 -9.55 25.75 15.76
C ALA A 463 -10.02 24.29 15.58
N PRO A 464 -9.37 23.25 16.14
CA PRO A 464 -9.88 21.88 16.07
C PRO A 464 -11.27 21.69 16.71
N LEU A 465 -11.55 22.35 17.84
CA LEU A 465 -12.86 22.26 18.49
C LEU A 465 -13.96 22.89 17.63
N VAL A 466 -13.69 24.05 17.03
CA VAL A 466 -14.64 24.76 16.16
C VAL A 466 -14.83 24.03 14.84
N ASP A 467 -13.76 23.48 14.26
CA ASP A 467 -13.81 22.63 13.05
C ASP A 467 -14.70 21.40 13.26
N ALA A 468 -14.64 20.81 14.44
CA ALA A 468 -15.52 19.72 14.85
C ALA A 468 -16.93 20.15 15.29
N GLY A 469 -17.25 21.46 15.25
CA GLY A 469 -18.62 21.96 15.44
C GLY A 469 -18.89 22.72 16.76
N LEU A 470 -17.90 22.91 17.63
CA LEU A 470 -18.07 23.68 18.86
C LEU A 470 -18.36 25.16 18.54
N ARG A 471 -19.42 25.73 19.13
CA ARG A 471 -19.76 27.15 18.95
C ARG A 471 -19.22 27.98 20.11
N LEU A 472 -18.49 29.05 19.80
CA LEU A 472 -18.06 30.05 20.78
C LEU A 472 -19.11 31.16 20.93
N ALA A 473 -19.08 31.87 22.06
CA ALA A 473 -19.93 33.03 22.27
C ALA A 473 -19.62 34.20 21.30
N PRO A 474 -20.60 35.08 20.99
CA PRO A 474 -20.50 36.13 19.96
C PRO A 474 -19.40 37.20 20.15
N VAL A 475 -19.07 37.92 19.07
CA VAL A 475 -17.87 38.78 18.90
C VAL A 475 -17.65 39.86 19.99
N ARG A 476 -18.71 40.45 20.59
CA ARG A 476 -18.55 41.43 21.68
C ARG A 476 -17.98 40.81 22.97
N THR A 477 -18.17 39.51 23.18
CA THR A 477 -17.65 38.73 24.32
C THR A 477 -16.56 37.72 23.90
N ALA A 478 -16.27 37.61 22.60
CA ALA A 478 -15.39 36.57 22.05
C ALA A 478 -13.95 36.59 22.58
N ARG A 479 -13.36 37.78 22.81
CA ARG A 479 -12.01 37.88 23.43
C ARG A 479 -11.97 37.32 24.84
N ASN A 480 -13.04 37.52 25.63
CA ASN A 480 -13.13 36.98 26.99
C ASN A 480 -13.49 35.50 26.97
N SER A 481 -14.39 35.06 26.08
CA SER A 481 -14.80 33.66 25.97
C SER A 481 -13.66 32.68 25.64
N ARG A 482 -12.63 33.11 24.89
CA ARG A 482 -11.45 32.27 24.63
C ARG A 482 -10.60 32.08 25.89
N ASN A 483 -10.37 33.15 26.64
CA ASN A 483 -9.64 33.10 27.91
C ASN A 483 -10.42 32.30 28.96
N ASP A 484 -11.74 32.42 28.96
CA ASP A 484 -12.63 31.64 29.84
C ASP A 484 -12.62 30.16 29.46
N LEU A 485 -12.68 29.82 28.17
CA LEU A 485 -12.55 28.45 27.71
C LEU A 485 -11.18 27.87 28.08
N GLN A 486 -10.11 28.64 27.94
CA GLN A 486 -8.77 28.23 28.39
C GLN A 486 -8.75 27.97 29.90
N SER A 487 -9.35 28.86 30.69
CA SER A 487 -9.42 28.73 32.16
C SER A 487 -10.29 27.53 32.58
N TYR A 488 -11.41 27.30 31.90
CA TYR A 488 -12.28 26.14 32.10
C TYR A 488 -11.51 24.83 31.84
N LEU A 489 -10.78 24.75 30.73
CA LEU A 489 -10.01 23.55 30.40
C LEU A 489 -8.84 23.35 31.37
N GLN A 490 -8.06 24.41 31.66
CA GLN A 490 -6.89 24.31 32.55
C GLN A 490 -7.24 24.09 34.02
N GLY A 491 -8.41 24.56 34.47
CA GLY A 491 -8.87 24.41 35.86
C GLY A 491 -9.43 23.03 36.19
N TYR A 492 -9.52 22.12 35.22
CA TYR A 492 -10.04 20.77 35.47
C TYR A 492 -9.01 19.90 36.19
N ASP A 493 -9.35 19.51 37.42
CA ASP A 493 -8.54 18.60 38.23
C ASP A 493 -9.41 17.45 38.77
N SER A 494 -9.47 16.36 38.01
CA SER A 494 -10.20 15.14 38.36
C SER A 494 -9.26 13.93 38.47
N ALA A 495 -9.66 12.94 39.26
CA ALA A 495 -9.01 11.63 39.34
C ALA A 495 -9.33 10.72 38.14
N GLU A 496 -10.34 11.04 37.34
CA GLU A 496 -10.73 10.25 36.16
C GLU A 496 -9.64 10.25 35.09
N ARG A 497 -9.40 9.07 34.49
CA ARG A 497 -8.33 8.84 33.53
C ARG A 497 -8.86 8.17 32.27
N ALA A 498 -8.38 8.68 31.13
CA ALA A 498 -8.54 8.03 29.84
C ALA A 498 -7.16 7.70 29.25
N ARG A 499 -7.02 6.48 28.73
CA ARG A 499 -5.80 6.01 28.07
C ARG A 499 -5.86 6.34 26.58
N LEU A 500 -4.89 7.10 26.10
CA LEU A 500 -4.69 7.31 24.67
C LEU A 500 -4.08 6.06 24.06
N VAL A 501 -4.75 5.50 23.05
CA VAL A 501 -4.27 4.34 22.32
C VAL A 501 -4.19 4.64 20.82
N THR A 502 -3.16 4.10 20.19
CA THR A 502 -2.82 4.32 18.77
C THR A 502 -3.18 3.12 17.88
N ARG A 503 -3.73 2.06 18.49
CA ARG A 503 -4.23 0.86 17.81
C ARG A 503 -5.59 0.45 18.38
N LEU A 504 -6.42 -0.11 17.53
CA LEU A 504 -7.67 -0.78 17.92
C LEU A 504 -7.39 -2.21 18.40
N GLY A 505 -8.44 -2.96 18.74
CA GLY A 505 -8.30 -4.34 19.21
C GLY A 505 -8.12 -4.46 20.73
N TRP A 506 -7.36 -5.47 21.18
CA TRP A 506 -7.26 -5.82 22.60
C TRP A 506 -6.39 -4.87 23.41
N HIS A 507 -6.88 -4.49 24.59
CA HIS A 507 -6.18 -3.72 25.61
C HIS A 507 -6.50 -4.33 26.99
N GLY A 508 -5.71 -5.32 27.40
CA GLY A 508 -6.06 -6.17 28.53
C GLY A 508 -7.30 -7.00 28.21
N ASP A 509 -8.28 -7.00 29.10
CA ASP A 509 -9.53 -7.76 28.93
C ASP A 509 -10.63 -6.96 28.18
N ALA A 510 -10.32 -5.73 27.73
CA ALA A 510 -11.20 -4.91 26.93
C ALA A 510 -10.81 -4.93 25.45
N TYR A 511 -11.83 -4.93 24.57
CA TYR A 511 -11.67 -4.81 23.14
C TYR A 511 -12.14 -3.44 22.65
N LEU A 512 -11.30 -2.73 21.92
CA LEU A 512 -11.60 -1.39 21.41
C LEU A 512 -11.96 -1.41 19.92
N LEU A 513 -13.11 -0.85 19.60
CA LEU A 513 -13.60 -0.53 18.26
C LEU A 513 -13.56 0.99 18.03
N PRO A 514 -13.70 1.50 16.79
CA PRO A 514 -13.64 2.93 16.51
C PRO A 514 -14.65 3.77 17.31
N ASP A 515 -15.85 3.23 17.55
CA ASP A 515 -16.97 3.94 18.16
C ASP A 515 -17.27 3.49 19.61
N ARG A 516 -16.70 2.37 20.07
CA ARG A 516 -17.04 1.78 21.37
C ARG A 516 -15.93 0.92 21.96
N GLN A 517 -15.98 0.80 23.28
CA GLN A 517 -15.22 -0.20 24.04
C GLN A 517 -16.17 -1.35 24.42
N ILE A 518 -15.71 -2.59 24.26
CA ILE A 518 -16.39 -3.81 24.72
C ILE A 518 -15.58 -4.39 25.88
N GLY A 519 -16.25 -4.77 26.96
CA GLY A 519 -15.59 -5.21 28.19
C GLY A 519 -15.09 -4.06 29.06
N GLN A 520 -14.46 -4.40 30.18
CA GLN A 520 -14.02 -3.44 31.19
C GLN A 520 -12.50 -3.26 31.18
N SER A 521 -12.08 -2.02 31.40
CA SER A 521 -10.68 -1.63 31.58
C SER A 521 -10.58 -0.70 32.79
N VAL A 522 -9.40 -0.62 33.41
CA VAL A 522 -9.17 0.25 34.58
C VAL A 522 -9.36 1.73 34.24
N GLU A 523 -9.00 2.12 33.02
CA GLU A 523 -9.17 3.47 32.48
C GLU A 523 -9.97 3.40 31.19
N HIS A 524 -10.75 4.44 30.89
CA HIS A 524 -11.46 4.52 29.61
C HIS A 524 -10.46 4.57 28.44
N LEU A 525 -10.64 3.72 27.44
CA LEU A 525 -9.75 3.72 26.27
C LEU A 525 -10.26 4.72 25.22
N HIS A 526 -9.38 5.61 24.78
CA HIS A 526 -9.68 6.56 23.71
C HIS A 526 -8.71 6.37 22.55
N PHE A 527 -9.23 5.94 21.40
CA PHE A 527 -8.46 5.86 20.17
C PHE A 527 -8.17 7.27 19.67
N TYR A 528 -6.90 7.63 19.62
CA TYR A 528 -6.44 8.93 19.13
C TYR A 528 -5.85 8.75 17.73
N GLU A 529 -6.56 9.31 16.75
CA GLU A 529 -6.42 9.05 15.33
C GLU A 529 -4.98 9.20 14.82
N ALA A 530 -4.47 8.14 14.20
CA ALA A 530 -3.16 8.09 13.56
C ALA A 530 -3.23 8.18 12.02
N GLY A 531 -4.20 8.94 11.50
CA GLY A 531 -4.21 9.39 10.10
C GLY A 531 -4.87 8.49 9.05
N ALA A 532 -5.54 7.39 9.42
CA ALA A 532 -6.36 6.61 8.49
C ALA A 532 -7.86 6.72 8.82
N ARG A 533 -8.63 7.28 7.89
CA ARG A 533 -10.10 7.29 7.95
C ARG A 533 -10.62 5.96 7.37
N LEU A 534 -10.64 4.91 8.19
CA LEU A 534 -11.29 3.65 7.81
C LEU A 534 -12.81 3.85 7.70
N PRO A 535 -13.52 3.10 6.85
CA PRO A 535 -14.97 2.99 6.95
C PRO A 535 -15.34 2.56 8.38
N PRO A 536 -16.34 3.20 9.02
CA PRO A 536 -16.78 2.76 10.33
C PRO A 536 -17.23 1.31 10.27
N ILE A 537 -16.89 0.54 11.31
CA ILE A 537 -17.44 -0.80 11.57
C ILE A 537 -18.92 -0.61 11.91
N SER A 538 -19.76 -0.56 10.87
CA SER A 538 -21.20 -0.33 11.00
C SER A 538 -21.98 -1.64 11.03
N GLN A 539 -23.20 -1.58 11.54
CA GLN A 539 -24.13 -2.71 11.58
C GLN A 539 -25.33 -2.45 10.68
N ALA A 540 -25.82 -3.50 10.03
CA ALA A 540 -27.12 -3.49 9.36
C ALA A 540 -27.82 -4.82 9.58
N GLY A 541 -29.12 -4.76 9.91
CA GLY A 541 -29.91 -5.93 10.29
C GLY A 541 -29.59 -6.48 11.69
N THR A 542 -30.08 -7.68 11.97
CA THR A 542 -29.90 -8.39 13.24
C THR A 542 -29.00 -9.62 13.07
N LEU A 543 -28.45 -10.15 14.17
CA LEU A 543 -27.66 -11.38 14.14
C LEU A 543 -28.46 -12.56 13.56
N GLU A 544 -29.73 -12.68 13.93
CA GLU A 544 -30.60 -13.76 13.43
C GLU A 544 -30.82 -13.65 11.92
N GLN A 545 -31.05 -12.43 11.41
CA GLN A 545 -31.13 -12.21 9.97
C GLN A 545 -29.82 -12.54 9.26
N TRP A 546 -28.66 -12.17 9.82
CA TRP A 546 -27.37 -12.55 9.24
C TRP A 546 -27.21 -14.08 9.19
N ARG A 547 -27.56 -14.80 10.26
CA ARG A 547 -27.51 -16.27 10.32
C ARG A 547 -28.39 -16.90 9.25
N GLN A 548 -29.63 -16.44 9.11
CA GLN A 548 -30.58 -17.01 8.14
C GLN A 548 -30.22 -16.66 6.69
N GLN A 549 -29.72 -15.45 6.44
CA GLN A 549 -29.53 -14.93 5.08
C GLN A 549 -28.13 -15.20 4.53
N VAL A 550 -27.10 -15.18 5.38
CA VAL A 550 -25.69 -15.34 4.99
C VAL A 550 -25.09 -16.60 5.60
N GLY A 551 -25.18 -16.76 6.93
CA GLY A 551 -24.59 -17.88 7.67
C GLY A 551 -25.05 -19.25 7.16
N ALA A 552 -26.35 -19.41 6.91
CA ALA A 552 -26.94 -20.67 6.45
C ALA A 552 -26.40 -21.13 5.08
N LEU A 553 -26.01 -20.19 4.21
CA LEU A 553 -25.44 -20.49 2.88
C LEU A 553 -23.97 -20.92 2.93
N CYS A 554 -23.32 -20.78 4.08
CA CYS A 554 -21.95 -21.27 4.29
C CYS A 554 -21.92 -22.79 4.56
N VAL A 555 -23.01 -23.36 5.04
CA VAL A 555 -23.06 -24.79 5.44
C VAL A 555 -22.94 -25.66 4.19
N GLY A 556 -21.88 -26.48 4.12
CA GLY A 556 -21.60 -27.31 2.95
C GLY A 556 -20.74 -26.64 1.87
N ASN A 557 -20.53 -25.31 1.95
CA ASN A 557 -19.59 -24.57 1.10
C ASN A 557 -18.29 -24.32 1.88
N ASN A 558 -17.27 -25.17 1.73
CA ASN A 558 -16.13 -25.19 2.65
C ASN A 558 -15.28 -23.93 2.56
N ARG A 559 -15.03 -23.42 1.34
CA ARG A 559 -14.25 -22.18 1.16
C ARG A 559 -15.00 -20.97 1.70
N LEU A 560 -16.32 -20.95 1.59
CA LEU A 560 -17.17 -19.88 2.11
C LEU A 560 -17.22 -19.90 3.65
N ALA A 561 -17.44 -21.07 4.25
CA ALA A 561 -17.35 -21.22 5.70
C ALA A 561 -15.95 -20.87 6.21
N PHE A 562 -14.90 -21.27 5.50
CA PHE A 562 -13.52 -21.02 5.89
C PHE A 562 -13.19 -19.52 5.95
N VAL A 563 -13.56 -18.70 4.96
CA VAL A 563 -13.29 -17.25 5.02
C VAL A 563 -14.03 -16.55 6.16
N VAL A 564 -15.23 -17.03 6.52
CA VAL A 564 -15.97 -16.56 7.71
C VAL A 564 -15.23 -16.96 9.00
N CYS A 565 -14.68 -18.18 9.06
CA CYS A 565 -13.84 -18.63 10.18
C CYS A 565 -12.61 -17.73 10.36
N VAL A 566 -11.94 -17.36 9.26
CA VAL A 566 -10.79 -16.44 9.28
C VAL A 566 -11.20 -15.06 9.82
N ALA A 567 -12.42 -14.58 9.51
CA ALA A 567 -12.94 -13.32 10.02
C ALA A 567 -13.08 -13.31 11.56
N PHE A 568 -13.44 -14.44 12.18
CA PHE A 568 -13.52 -14.57 13.65
C PHE A 568 -12.18 -14.83 14.32
N ALA A 569 -11.15 -15.22 13.57
CA ALA A 569 -9.86 -15.63 14.13
C ALA A 569 -8.95 -14.46 14.53
N GLY A 570 -9.16 -13.26 13.97
CA GLY A 570 -8.39 -12.04 14.30
C GLY A 570 -8.30 -11.79 15.82
N PRO A 571 -9.43 -11.71 16.56
CA PRO A 571 -9.43 -11.46 17.99
C PRO A 571 -8.73 -12.54 18.80
N LEU A 572 -8.65 -13.77 18.29
CA LEU A 572 -8.05 -14.89 19.01
C LEU A 572 -6.52 -14.92 18.91
N LEU A 573 -5.92 -14.18 17.96
CA LEU A 573 -4.47 -14.05 17.85
C LEU A 573 -3.85 -13.54 19.18
N HIS A 574 -4.52 -12.59 19.84
CA HIS A 574 -4.08 -12.06 21.13
C HIS A 574 -3.98 -13.13 22.20
N LEU A 575 -5.01 -13.98 22.28
CA LEU A 575 -5.16 -14.96 23.35
C LEU A 575 -4.12 -16.07 23.26
N LEU A 576 -3.66 -16.36 22.04
CA LEU A 576 -2.63 -17.36 21.80
C LEU A 576 -1.22 -16.78 21.72
N GLY A 577 -1.07 -15.46 21.61
CA GLY A 577 0.21 -14.82 21.27
C GLY A 577 0.68 -15.18 19.85
N ALA A 578 -0.27 -15.41 18.94
CA ALA A 578 0.03 -15.82 17.57
C ALA A 578 0.43 -14.63 16.69
N GLU A 579 1.27 -14.90 15.70
CA GLU A 579 1.75 -13.91 14.73
C GLU A 579 0.69 -13.56 13.68
N SER A 580 0.82 -12.37 13.08
CA SER A 580 0.04 -11.98 11.92
C SER A 580 0.27 -12.90 10.73
N GLY A 581 -0.68 -12.91 9.80
CA GLY A 581 -0.55 -13.68 8.56
C GLY A 581 -1.83 -13.64 7.76
N GLY A 582 -1.86 -14.33 6.63
CA GLY A 582 -3.03 -14.30 5.76
C GLY A 582 -3.24 -15.55 4.93
N PHE A 583 -4.41 -15.58 4.30
CA PHE A 583 -4.79 -16.57 3.30
C PHE A 583 -5.08 -15.87 1.98
N HIS A 584 -4.71 -16.50 0.89
CA HIS A 584 -4.89 -15.97 -0.45
C HIS A 584 -5.65 -16.97 -1.32
N LEU A 585 -6.86 -16.60 -1.76
CA LEU A 585 -7.65 -17.41 -2.68
C LEU A 585 -7.20 -17.12 -4.11
N TYR A 586 -6.61 -18.11 -4.78
CA TYR A 586 -6.10 -17.95 -6.14
C TYR A 586 -6.75 -18.91 -7.14
N GLY A 587 -6.84 -18.49 -8.40
CA GLY A 587 -7.39 -19.28 -9.50
C GLY A 587 -8.12 -18.39 -10.49
N ASP A 588 -8.76 -19.00 -11.49
CA ASP A 588 -9.36 -18.28 -12.62
C ASP A 588 -10.34 -17.17 -12.20
N SER A 589 -10.43 -16.15 -13.04
CA SER A 589 -11.38 -15.06 -12.87
C SER A 589 -12.83 -15.58 -12.84
N SER A 590 -13.74 -14.79 -12.28
CA SER A 590 -15.17 -15.12 -12.18
C SER A 590 -15.55 -16.34 -11.33
N GLY A 591 -14.63 -16.94 -10.56
CA GLY A 591 -14.95 -18.08 -9.69
C GLY A 591 -15.76 -17.77 -8.41
N GLY A 592 -16.00 -16.49 -8.09
CA GLY A 592 -16.68 -16.07 -6.84
C GLY A 592 -15.76 -15.60 -5.70
N LYS A 593 -14.47 -15.34 -5.99
CA LYS A 593 -13.44 -14.90 -5.02
C LYS A 593 -13.85 -13.63 -4.26
N THR A 594 -14.21 -12.56 -4.97
CA THR A 594 -14.67 -11.30 -4.35
C THR A 594 -15.93 -11.50 -3.51
N THR A 595 -16.85 -12.40 -3.92
CA THR A 595 -18.04 -12.73 -3.13
C THR A 595 -17.67 -13.32 -1.77
N HIS A 596 -16.69 -14.22 -1.74
CA HIS A 596 -16.18 -14.79 -0.49
C HIS A 596 -15.57 -13.72 0.42
N LEU A 597 -14.83 -12.76 -0.14
CA LEU A 597 -14.32 -11.62 0.61
C LEU A 597 -15.45 -10.75 1.20
N GLN A 598 -16.51 -10.50 0.44
CA GLN A 598 -17.66 -9.72 0.93
C GLN A 598 -18.44 -10.45 2.03
N VAL A 599 -18.56 -11.77 1.95
CA VAL A 599 -19.18 -12.57 3.01
C VAL A 599 -18.31 -12.56 4.27
N ALA A 600 -16.99 -12.67 4.15
CA ALA A 600 -16.08 -12.50 5.29
C ALA A 600 -16.15 -11.08 5.87
N ALA A 601 -16.23 -10.06 5.02
CA ALA A 601 -16.41 -8.66 5.43
C ALA A 601 -17.68 -8.47 6.25
N SER A 602 -18.78 -9.14 5.87
CA SER A 602 -20.08 -9.04 6.55
C SER A 602 -20.05 -9.40 8.03
N VAL A 603 -19.05 -10.16 8.50
CA VAL A 603 -18.85 -10.44 9.93
C VAL A 603 -18.55 -9.15 10.70
N TRP A 604 -17.70 -8.29 10.14
CA TRP A 604 -17.23 -7.04 10.76
C TRP A 604 -18.02 -5.81 10.30
N GLY A 605 -18.46 -5.74 9.05
CA GLY A 605 -19.16 -4.57 8.52
C GLY A 605 -19.54 -4.71 7.05
N GLY A 606 -19.85 -3.59 6.40
CA GLY A 606 -20.32 -3.60 5.02
C GLY A 606 -19.23 -3.94 3.98
N PRO A 607 -19.61 -4.08 2.69
CA PRO A 607 -18.70 -4.49 1.61
C PRO A 607 -17.54 -3.51 1.37
N ARG A 608 -17.63 -2.26 1.86
CA ARG A 608 -16.54 -1.26 1.80
C ARG A 608 -15.30 -1.64 2.63
N LEU A 609 -15.39 -2.66 3.47
CA LEU A 609 -14.22 -3.21 4.17
C LEU A 609 -13.31 -4.05 3.25
N VAL A 610 -13.79 -4.44 2.08
CA VAL A 610 -12.98 -5.05 1.03
C VAL A 610 -12.22 -3.93 0.31
N MET A 611 -10.90 -3.93 0.44
CA MET A 611 -10.02 -2.89 -0.12
C MET A 611 -9.16 -3.46 -1.25
N PRO A 612 -8.75 -2.66 -2.26
CA PRO A 612 -7.80 -3.13 -3.25
C PRO A 612 -6.39 -3.26 -2.64
N TRP A 613 -5.55 -4.12 -3.23
CA TRP A 613 -4.11 -4.15 -2.91
C TRP A 613 -3.37 -2.85 -3.26
N ARG A 614 -3.92 -2.05 -4.17
CA ARG A 614 -3.33 -0.79 -4.65
C ARG A 614 -3.36 0.31 -3.57
N ALA A 615 -2.35 0.32 -2.71
CA ALA A 615 -2.17 1.32 -1.67
C ALA A 615 -0.68 1.66 -1.48
N THR A 616 -0.39 2.79 -0.83
CA THR A 616 1.00 3.13 -0.42
C THR A 616 1.35 2.39 0.88
N ASP A 617 2.65 2.13 1.12
CA ASP A 617 3.11 1.52 2.38
C ASP A 617 2.55 2.24 3.62
N ASN A 618 2.57 3.57 3.64
CA ASN A 618 2.07 4.35 4.77
C ASN A 618 0.57 4.15 4.99
N ALA A 619 -0.20 4.13 3.90
CA ALA A 619 -1.63 3.90 3.97
C ALA A 619 -1.92 2.48 4.51
N MET A 620 -1.20 1.48 4.02
CA MET A 620 -1.31 0.10 4.49
C MET A 620 -0.92 -0.06 5.96
N GLU A 621 0.16 0.60 6.42
CA GLU A 621 0.57 0.62 7.83
C GLU A 621 -0.55 1.19 8.73
N SER A 622 -1.13 2.33 8.34
CA SER A 622 -2.20 2.96 9.12
C SER A 622 -3.50 2.14 9.12
N ILE A 623 -3.85 1.51 7.98
CA ILE A 623 -4.98 0.59 7.86
C ILE A 623 -4.77 -0.65 8.75
N ALA A 624 -3.59 -1.26 8.69
CA ALA A 624 -3.26 -2.44 9.49
C ALA A 624 -3.29 -2.14 10.99
N ALA A 625 -2.76 -0.99 11.43
CA ALA A 625 -2.85 -0.54 12.81
C ALA A 625 -4.31 -0.37 13.27
N ALA A 626 -5.16 0.20 12.42
CA ALA A 626 -6.57 0.41 12.73
C ALA A 626 -7.42 -0.87 12.62
N LEU A 627 -6.94 -1.93 11.97
CA LEU A 627 -7.56 -3.27 11.95
C LEU A 627 -6.82 -4.28 12.84
N SER A 628 -6.11 -3.80 13.86
CA SER A 628 -5.50 -4.66 14.87
C SER A 628 -6.55 -5.53 15.57
N ASP A 629 -6.22 -6.81 15.71
CA ASP A 629 -7.06 -7.90 16.20
C ASP A 629 -8.35 -8.13 15.40
N ALA A 630 -8.48 -7.52 14.21
CA ALA A 630 -9.59 -7.72 13.29
C ALA A 630 -9.14 -8.42 12.00
N LEU A 631 -10.02 -8.43 11.00
CA LEU A 631 -9.76 -8.96 9.66
C LEU A 631 -9.42 -7.82 8.68
N LEU A 632 -8.30 -7.92 7.99
CA LEU A 632 -7.96 -7.09 6.83
C LEU A 632 -8.34 -7.84 5.54
N ILE A 633 -9.01 -7.18 4.60
CA ILE A 633 -9.53 -7.84 3.39
C ILE A 633 -9.03 -7.09 2.15
N LEU A 634 -8.25 -7.79 1.32
CA LEU A 634 -7.55 -7.22 0.17
C LEU A 634 -7.92 -7.94 -1.12
N ASP A 635 -8.61 -7.27 -2.03
CA ASP A 635 -9.03 -7.83 -3.32
C ASP A 635 -7.99 -7.53 -4.41
N GLU A 636 -7.81 -8.50 -5.30
CA GLU A 636 -7.00 -8.43 -6.52
C GLU A 636 -5.53 -8.05 -6.31
N ILE A 637 -4.72 -9.04 -5.88
CA ILE A 637 -3.27 -8.87 -5.66
C ILE A 637 -2.52 -8.42 -6.92
N GLY A 638 -3.03 -8.73 -8.12
CA GLY A 638 -2.43 -8.37 -9.40
C GLY A 638 -2.46 -6.87 -9.73
N GLN A 639 -3.18 -6.04 -8.97
CA GLN A 639 -3.24 -4.59 -9.19
C GLN A 639 -1.99 -3.82 -8.76
N SER A 640 -1.00 -4.48 -8.16
CA SER A 640 0.23 -3.86 -7.65
C SER A 640 1.49 -4.59 -8.13
N GLU A 641 2.60 -3.86 -8.27
CA GLU A 641 3.86 -4.45 -8.73
C GLU A 641 4.33 -5.60 -7.80
N PRO A 642 4.85 -6.71 -8.34
CA PRO A 642 5.26 -7.86 -7.54
C PRO A 642 6.20 -7.54 -6.38
N ARG A 643 7.16 -6.63 -6.59
CA ARG A 643 8.10 -6.21 -5.53
C ARG A 643 7.38 -5.57 -4.34
N ILE A 644 6.41 -4.69 -4.62
CA ILE A 644 5.65 -3.97 -3.60
C ILE A 644 4.79 -4.97 -2.81
N ILE A 645 4.10 -5.87 -3.50
CA ILE A 645 3.31 -6.94 -2.89
C ILE A 645 4.16 -7.79 -1.95
N GLY A 646 5.35 -8.23 -2.38
CA GLY A 646 6.25 -9.01 -1.55
C GLY A 646 6.67 -8.28 -0.26
N GLU A 647 7.01 -7.00 -0.36
CA GLU A 647 7.35 -6.16 0.80
C GLU A 647 6.16 -5.95 1.73
N MET A 648 4.96 -5.73 1.17
CA MET A 648 3.72 -5.58 1.94
C MET A 648 3.32 -6.84 2.68
N VAL A 649 3.35 -8.01 2.03
CA VAL A 649 3.05 -9.30 2.69
C VAL A 649 3.99 -9.54 3.85
N TYR A 650 5.28 -9.20 3.67
CA TYR A 650 6.27 -9.33 4.74
C TYR A 650 5.97 -8.38 5.91
N MET A 651 5.65 -7.12 5.62
CA MET A 651 5.30 -6.11 6.62
C MET A 651 4.01 -6.48 7.38
N LEU A 652 2.94 -6.85 6.67
CA LEU A 652 1.67 -7.29 7.26
C LEU A 652 1.87 -8.51 8.16
N GLY A 653 2.61 -9.52 7.69
CA GLY A 653 2.90 -10.73 8.46
C GLY A 653 3.79 -10.50 9.69
N ASN A 654 4.65 -9.48 9.69
CA ASN A 654 5.48 -9.16 10.85
C ASN A 654 4.75 -8.35 11.92
N GLY A 655 3.66 -7.66 11.57
CA GLY A 655 2.91 -6.87 12.55
C GLY A 655 3.48 -5.49 12.85
N THR A 656 4.44 -4.99 12.06
CA THR A 656 5.16 -3.74 12.38
C THR A 656 5.45 -2.90 11.14
N GLY A 657 5.18 -1.59 11.23
CA GLY A 657 5.51 -0.60 10.20
C GLY A 657 6.99 -0.20 10.17
N LYS A 658 7.36 0.65 9.20
CA LYS A 658 8.74 1.16 9.08
C LYS A 658 9.06 2.20 10.15
N ALA A 659 10.16 1.99 10.88
CA ALA A 659 10.71 3.00 11.78
C ALA A 659 11.23 4.21 10.99
N ARG A 660 10.90 5.42 11.47
CA ARG A 660 11.34 6.68 10.86
C ARG A 660 12.08 7.51 11.89
N ALA A 661 13.24 8.03 11.54
CA ALA A 661 13.91 9.06 12.33
C ALA A 661 13.36 10.43 11.92
N ASN A 662 13.28 11.37 12.87
CA ASN A 662 13.03 12.77 12.53
C ASN A 662 14.34 13.47 12.09
N ASP A 663 14.22 14.71 11.61
CA ASP A 663 15.32 15.54 11.12
C ASP A 663 16.44 15.81 12.16
N ARG A 664 16.22 15.40 13.42
CA ARG A 664 17.18 15.50 14.54
C ARG A 664 17.82 14.16 14.92
N GLY A 665 17.58 13.10 14.15
CA GLY A 665 18.12 11.76 14.43
C GLY A 665 17.51 11.06 15.65
N GLN A 666 16.45 11.61 16.23
CA GLN A 666 15.67 10.95 17.27
C GLN A 666 14.64 10.05 16.58
N ALA A 667 14.23 8.96 17.26
CA ALA A 667 13.09 8.18 16.81
C ALA A 667 11.91 9.13 16.56
N GLY A 668 11.39 9.15 15.33
CA GLY A 668 10.22 9.92 14.94
C GLY A 668 8.97 9.38 15.62
N ARG A 669 7.78 9.74 15.11
CA ARG A 669 6.48 9.22 15.58
C ARG A 669 6.56 7.70 15.84
N GLN A 670 5.86 7.23 16.88
CA GLN A 670 5.78 5.81 17.24
C GLN A 670 5.55 4.94 16.00
N VAL A 671 6.29 3.83 15.91
CA VAL A 671 6.12 2.83 14.87
C VAL A 671 4.74 2.20 15.03
N HIS A 672 4.00 2.07 13.94
CA HIS A 672 2.73 1.34 13.96
C HIS A 672 2.98 -0.14 14.23
N GLU A 673 2.23 -0.69 15.16
CA GLU A 673 2.22 -2.11 15.48
C GLU A 673 0.79 -2.64 15.34
N TRP A 674 0.66 -3.86 14.85
CA TRP A 674 -0.61 -4.55 14.67
C TRP A 674 -0.44 -6.06 14.80
N ARG A 675 -1.57 -6.71 15.05
CA ARG A 675 -1.70 -8.16 15.02
C ARG A 675 -2.99 -8.47 14.29
N LEU A 676 -2.94 -9.04 13.10
CA LEU A 676 -4.15 -9.25 12.30
C LEU A 676 -4.04 -10.49 11.43
N LEU A 677 -5.20 -10.99 11.03
CA LEU A 677 -5.30 -11.88 9.88
C LEU A 677 -5.72 -11.05 8.66
N PHE A 678 -5.20 -11.42 7.50
CA PHE A 678 -5.64 -10.83 6.24
C PHE A 678 -6.10 -11.87 5.22
N LEU A 679 -7.19 -11.57 4.52
CA LEU A 679 -7.66 -12.33 3.37
C LEU A 679 -7.28 -11.61 2.09
N SER A 680 -6.86 -12.38 1.11
CA SER A 680 -6.45 -11.90 -0.19
C SER A 680 -7.05 -12.74 -1.31
N THR A 681 -7.18 -12.16 -2.51
CA THR A 681 -7.59 -12.86 -3.73
C THR A 681 -6.69 -12.48 -4.90
N GLY A 682 -6.66 -13.33 -5.92
CA GLY A 682 -5.97 -13.04 -7.18
C GLY A 682 -6.10 -14.20 -8.17
N GLU A 683 -5.46 -14.07 -9.32
CA GLU A 683 -5.39 -15.15 -10.31
C GLU A 683 -4.23 -16.12 -10.03
N LYS A 684 -3.14 -15.61 -9.45
CA LYS A 684 -1.87 -16.33 -9.28
C LYS A 684 -1.45 -16.33 -7.83
N THR A 685 -0.73 -17.37 -7.43
CA THR A 685 -0.07 -17.41 -6.12
C THR A 685 0.96 -16.28 -5.98
N LEU A 686 1.33 -15.93 -4.74
CA LEU A 686 2.41 -14.99 -4.48
C LEU A 686 3.73 -15.43 -5.14
N ALA A 687 4.03 -16.73 -5.15
CA ALA A 687 5.24 -17.27 -5.77
C ALA A 687 5.24 -17.03 -7.30
N GLN A 688 4.13 -17.35 -7.97
CA GLN A 688 3.96 -17.12 -9.40
C GLN A 688 4.05 -15.62 -9.73
N HIS A 689 3.39 -14.77 -8.95
CA HIS A 689 3.41 -13.33 -9.14
C HIS A 689 4.82 -12.74 -8.98
N MET A 690 5.61 -13.22 -8.01
CA MET A 690 7.01 -12.82 -7.83
C MET A 690 7.93 -13.31 -8.96
N ALA A 691 7.67 -14.50 -9.50
CA ALA A 691 8.44 -15.08 -10.59
C ALA A 691 8.35 -14.27 -11.89
N GLU A 692 7.21 -13.61 -12.15
CA GLU A 692 7.01 -12.74 -13.32
C GLU A 692 7.94 -11.52 -13.32
N ALA A 693 8.36 -11.06 -12.14
CA ALA A 693 9.37 -10.02 -11.98
C ALA A 693 10.80 -10.56 -11.89
N HIS A 694 11.02 -11.83 -12.27
CA HIS A 694 12.29 -12.55 -12.14
C HIS A 694 12.90 -12.49 -10.72
N LYS A 695 12.04 -12.54 -9.69
CA LYS A 695 12.46 -12.55 -8.29
C LYS A 695 12.12 -13.86 -7.61
N GLU A 696 13.07 -14.38 -6.83
CA GLU A 696 12.83 -15.56 -5.99
C GLU A 696 12.03 -15.18 -4.72
N LEU A 697 11.01 -15.98 -4.43
CA LEU A 697 10.26 -15.90 -3.17
C LEU A 697 11.10 -16.51 -2.05
N LYS A 698 11.31 -15.76 -0.96
CA LYS A 698 11.93 -16.33 0.24
C LYS A 698 10.93 -17.23 0.96
N ALA A 699 11.36 -18.41 1.41
CA ALA A 699 10.51 -19.37 2.12
C ALA A 699 9.74 -18.79 3.34
N GLY A 700 10.31 -17.76 3.99
CA GLY A 700 9.63 -17.05 5.08
C GLY A 700 8.40 -16.25 4.63
N MET A 701 8.33 -15.80 3.39
CA MET A 701 7.18 -15.03 2.85
C MET A 701 6.00 -15.94 2.53
N GLU A 702 6.27 -17.15 2.05
CA GLU A 702 5.25 -18.15 1.70
C GLU A 702 4.39 -18.57 2.91
N VAL A 703 5.02 -18.75 4.08
CA VAL A 703 4.29 -19.08 5.31
C VAL A 703 3.52 -17.91 5.93
N ARG A 704 3.69 -16.67 5.42
CA ARG A 704 2.95 -15.47 5.86
C ARG A 704 1.68 -15.26 5.04
N LEU A 705 1.60 -15.77 3.81
CA LEU A 705 0.41 -15.73 2.96
C LEU A 705 0.16 -17.11 2.34
N LEU A 706 -0.73 -17.89 2.96
CA LEU A 706 -1.04 -19.25 2.56
C LEU A 706 -1.99 -19.25 1.36
N ALA A 707 -1.53 -19.74 0.21
CA ALA A 707 -2.30 -19.74 -1.03
C ALA A 707 -3.25 -20.95 -1.13
N VAL A 708 -4.56 -20.72 -1.04
CA VAL A 708 -5.59 -21.77 -1.13
C VAL A 708 -6.22 -21.72 -2.52
N PRO A 709 -6.29 -22.84 -3.26
CA PRO A 709 -6.97 -22.89 -4.55
C PRO A 709 -8.43 -22.48 -4.44
N ALA A 710 -8.86 -21.58 -5.32
CA ALA A 710 -10.22 -21.11 -5.43
C ALA A 710 -11.20 -22.23 -5.83
N ASP A 711 -10.86 -23.06 -6.82
CA ASP A 711 -11.78 -24.09 -7.30
C ASP A 711 -12.06 -25.15 -6.22
N ALA A 712 -13.34 -25.36 -5.93
CA ALA A 712 -13.81 -26.40 -5.02
C ALA A 712 -13.86 -27.81 -5.62
N GLY A 713 -13.51 -27.97 -6.89
CA GLY A 713 -13.44 -29.26 -7.58
C GLY A 713 -14.81 -29.84 -7.91
N LYS A 714 -15.84 -28.98 -7.94
CA LYS A 714 -17.24 -29.35 -8.24
C LYS A 714 -17.79 -28.72 -9.53
N GLY A 715 -16.96 -27.95 -10.25
CA GLY A 715 -17.39 -27.22 -11.44
C GLY A 715 -18.31 -26.02 -11.14
N LEU A 716 -18.36 -25.57 -9.89
CA LEU A 716 -19.19 -24.46 -9.40
C LEU A 716 -18.34 -23.30 -8.87
N GLY A 717 -17.08 -23.20 -9.31
CA GLY A 717 -16.12 -22.22 -8.80
C GLY A 717 -15.75 -22.49 -7.34
N LEU A 718 -15.81 -21.48 -6.48
CA LEU A 718 -15.53 -21.61 -5.05
C LEU A 718 -16.64 -22.33 -4.26
N PHE A 719 -17.80 -22.61 -4.88
CA PHE A 719 -18.94 -23.24 -4.21
C PHE A 719 -18.96 -24.76 -4.43
N GLU A 720 -19.59 -25.45 -3.48
CA GLU A 720 -19.90 -26.87 -3.54
C GLU A 720 -21.42 -27.13 -3.58
N VAL A 721 -22.20 -26.25 -2.96
CA VAL A 721 -23.66 -26.41 -2.78
C VAL A 721 -24.37 -25.11 -3.15
N LEU A 722 -25.36 -25.22 -4.04
CA LEU A 722 -26.11 -24.06 -4.55
C LEU A 722 -27.28 -23.63 -3.67
N HIS A 723 -27.65 -24.37 -2.62
CA HIS A 723 -28.73 -24.00 -1.68
C HIS A 723 -30.07 -23.61 -2.35
N GLY A 724 -30.42 -24.24 -3.48
CA GLY A 724 -31.65 -23.97 -4.22
C GLY A 724 -31.59 -22.79 -5.20
N PHE A 725 -30.42 -22.16 -5.37
CA PHE A 725 -30.18 -21.23 -6.49
C PHE A 725 -29.93 -21.98 -7.80
N GLU A 726 -30.25 -21.33 -8.92
CA GLU A 726 -30.15 -21.92 -10.27
C GLU A 726 -28.71 -22.29 -10.64
N ASP A 727 -27.76 -21.41 -10.36
CA ASP A 727 -26.35 -21.61 -10.62
C ASP A 727 -25.45 -20.87 -9.61
N ALA A 728 -24.13 -21.02 -9.77
CA ALA A 728 -23.12 -20.39 -8.92
C ALA A 728 -23.13 -18.85 -9.01
N ALA A 729 -23.50 -18.29 -10.16
CA ALA A 729 -23.57 -16.84 -10.36
C ALA A 729 -24.75 -16.25 -9.58
N ALA A 730 -25.92 -16.88 -9.64
CA ALA A 730 -27.11 -16.51 -8.89
C ALA A 730 -26.88 -16.60 -7.38
N LEU A 731 -26.23 -17.66 -6.88
CA LEU A 731 -25.83 -17.75 -5.47
C LEU A 731 -24.85 -16.63 -5.11
N SER A 732 -23.87 -16.37 -5.97
CA SER A 732 -22.89 -15.31 -5.75
C SER A 732 -23.55 -13.93 -5.62
N ASP A 733 -24.43 -13.57 -6.55
CA ASP A 733 -25.09 -12.26 -6.54
C ASP A 733 -26.07 -12.13 -5.36
N ALA A 734 -26.75 -13.22 -5.00
CA ALA A 734 -27.56 -13.27 -3.79
C ALA A 734 -26.72 -13.04 -2.53
N LEU A 735 -25.55 -13.68 -2.42
CA LEU A 735 -24.63 -13.49 -1.29
C LEU A 735 -24.12 -12.04 -1.21
N LYS A 736 -23.70 -11.43 -2.33
CA LYS A 736 -23.30 -10.01 -2.36
C LYS A 736 -24.42 -9.09 -1.89
N ALA A 737 -25.63 -9.29 -2.41
CA ALA A 737 -26.79 -8.48 -2.05
C ALA A 737 -27.18 -8.64 -0.56
N ARG A 738 -27.09 -9.86 -0.02
CA ARG A 738 -27.38 -10.14 1.40
C ARG A 738 -26.28 -9.62 2.32
N ALA A 739 -25.01 -9.80 1.98
CA ALA A 739 -23.86 -9.25 2.72
C ALA A 739 -23.86 -7.71 2.72
N GLY A 740 -24.45 -7.06 1.70
CA GLY A 740 -24.69 -5.61 1.68
C GLY A 740 -25.85 -5.13 2.55
N LYS A 741 -26.72 -6.02 3.03
CA LYS A 741 -27.92 -5.70 3.85
C LYS A 741 -27.81 -6.17 5.30
N PHE A 742 -27.11 -7.28 5.53
CA PHE A 742 -26.96 -7.91 6.83
C PHE A 742 -25.46 -8.02 7.13
N TYR A 743 -24.95 -7.20 8.04
CA TYR A 743 -23.53 -7.18 8.35
C TYR A 743 -23.20 -6.56 9.72
N GLY A 744 -22.00 -6.81 10.23
CA GLY A 744 -21.39 -6.24 11.44
C GLY A 744 -21.91 -6.78 12.77
N THR A 745 -23.11 -7.35 12.79
CA THR A 745 -23.69 -7.95 14.00
C THR A 745 -22.95 -9.21 14.50
N PRO A 746 -22.36 -10.09 13.66
CA PRO A 746 -21.68 -11.28 14.16
C PRO A 746 -20.42 -10.99 14.96
N ALA A 747 -19.56 -10.07 14.50
CA ALA A 747 -18.34 -9.70 15.22
C ALA A 747 -18.68 -9.13 16.60
N LEU A 748 -19.70 -8.27 16.71
CA LEU A 748 -20.08 -7.69 18.00
C LEU A 748 -20.65 -8.70 18.98
N ALA A 749 -21.47 -9.64 18.52
CA ALA A 749 -21.97 -10.72 19.36
C ALA A 749 -20.82 -11.59 19.88
N PHE A 750 -19.89 -11.94 18.99
CA PHE A 750 -18.69 -12.72 19.33
C PHE A 750 -17.80 -12.00 20.34
N LEU A 751 -17.45 -10.73 20.09
CA LEU A 751 -16.61 -9.93 20.98
C LEU A 751 -17.28 -9.70 22.35
N SER A 752 -18.59 -9.45 22.37
CA SER A 752 -19.34 -9.28 23.62
C SER A 752 -19.26 -10.53 24.49
N ALA A 753 -19.40 -11.72 23.88
CA ALA A 753 -19.28 -12.99 24.58
C ALA A 753 -17.84 -13.27 25.07
N LEU A 754 -16.82 -12.91 24.28
CA LEU A 754 -15.41 -13.02 24.68
C LEU A 754 -15.06 -12.12 25.87
N CYS A 755 -15.61 -10.90 25.89
CA CYS A 755 -15.38 -9.89 26.92
C CYS A 755 -16.25 -10.09 28.18
N GLU A 756 -17.01 -11.19 28.29
CA GLU A 756 -17.72 -11.51 29.53
C GLU A 756 -16.73 -11.73 30.69
N PRO A 757 -16.92 -11.06 31.84
CA PRO A 757 -15.98 -11.10 32.95
C PRO A 757 -15.58 -12.52 33.37
N GLY A 758 -14.27 -12.79 33.39
CA GLY A 758 -13.70 -14.07 33.84
C GLY A 758 -13.71 -15.20 32.80
N LYS A 759 -14.35 -15.05 31.63
CA LYS A 759 -14.43 -16.13 30.63
C LYS A 759 -13.24 -16.19 29.67
N LEU A 760 -12.57 -15.06 29.42
CA LEU A 760 -11.52 -14.93 28.40
C LEU A 760 -10.39 -15.97 28.53
N ARG A 761 -9.95 -16.26 29.76
CA ARG A 761 -8.92 -17.29 30.03
C ARG A 761 -9.40 -18.71 29.67
N GLY A 762 -10.67 -19.01 29.93
CA GLY A 762 -11.27 -20.29 29.56
C GLY A 762 -11.30 -20.47 28.05
N TYR A 763 -11.74 -19.45 27.31
CA TYR A 763 -11.73 -19.47 25.85
C TYR A 763 -10.31 -19.62 25.29
N ALA A 764 -9.32 -18.93 25.85
CA ALA A 764 -7.92 -19.06 25.43
C ALA A 764 -7.41 -20.52 25.55
N ALA A 765 -7.78 -21.23 26.63
CA ALA A 765 -7.41 -22.63 26.81
C ALA A 765 -8.13 -23.55 25.81
N VAL A 766 -9.43 -23.35 25.59
CA VAL A 766 -10.23 -24.12 24.61
C VAL A 766 -9.67 -23.94 23.21
N VAL A 767 -9.43 -22.69 22.79
CA VAL A 767 -8.87 -22.39 21.46
C VAL A 767 -7.50 -23.04 21.30
N ARG A 768 -6.60 -22.89 22.28
CA ARG A 768 -5.26 -23.52 22.25
C ARG A 768 -5.33 -25.03 22.05
N SER A 769 -6.12 -25.72 22.88
CA SER A 769 -6.29 -27.17 22.79
C SER A 769 -6.89 -27.61 21.44
N THR A 770 -7.78 -26.80 20.87
CA THR A 770 -8.40 -27.08 19.57
C THR A 770 -7.39 -26.94 18.43
N VAL A 771 -6.54 -25.90 18.45
CA VAL A 771 -5.47 -25.70 17.46
C VAL A 771 -4.43 -26.82 17.52
N GLU A 772 -4.01 -27.20 18.73
CA GLU A 772 -3.05 -28.29 18.94
C GLU A 772 -3.59 -29.63 18.41
N ARG A 773 -4.82 -29.98 18.77
CA ARG A 773 -5.50 -31.19 18.28
C ARG A 773 -5.65 -31.17 16.76
N PHE A 774 -6.13 -30.06 16.18
CA PHE A 774 -6.28 -29.92 14.74
C PHE A 774 -4.94 -30.16 14.02
N THR A 775 -3.87 -29.55 14.53
CA THR A 775 -2.54 -29.66 13.91
C THR A 775 -1.99 -31.08 13.99
N ALA A 776 -2.16 -31.75 15.13
CA ALA A 776 -1.71 -33.13 15.35
C ALA A 776 -2.48 -34.15 14.48
N GLU A 777 -3.77 -33.93 14.25
CA GLU A 777 -4.60 -34.82 13.42
C GLU A 777 -4.41 -34.56 11.91
N ALA A 778 -4.05 -33.34 11.52
CA ALA A 778 -3.97 -32.95 10.12
C ALA A 778 -2.60 -33.18 9.47
N LEU A 779 -1.55 -33.43 10.24
CA LEU A 779 -0.18 -33.57 9.76
C LEU A 779 0.49 -34.86 10.24
N PRO A 780 1.39 -35.47 9.43
CA PRO A 780 2.22 -36.57 9.88
C PRO A 780 3.29 -36.08 10.88
N ALA A 781 3.85 -37.00 11.68
CA ALA A 781 4.80 -36.68 12.76
C ALA A 781 6.11 -36.03 12.27
N ASP A 782 6.51 -36.29 11.01
CA ASP A 782 7.70 -35.78 10.35
C ASP A 782 7.46 -34.50 9.52
N ALA A 783 6.26 -33.91 9.62
CA ALA A 783 5.90 -32.69 8.90
C ALA A 783 6.89 -31.54 9.15
N SER A 784 7.22 -30.83 8.08
CA SER A 784 8.15 -29.69 8.15
C SER A 784 7.61 -28.58 9.06
N GLY A 785 8.52 -27.80 9.68
CA GLY A 785 8.12 -26.67 10.53
C GLY A 785 7.31 -25.58 9.78
N GLN A 786 7.39 -25.53 8.45
CA GLN A 786 6.52 -24.68 7.63
C GLN A 786 5.09 -25.23 7.58
N ALA A 787 4.92 -26.52 7.33
CA ALA A 787 3.62 -27.18 7.32
C ALA A 787 2.95 -27.09 8.70
N GLN A 788 3.71 -27.28 9.79
CA GLN A 788 3.20 -27.10 11.16
C GLN A 788 2.66 -25.69 11.41
N ARG A 789 3.40 -24.64 11.01
CA ARG A 789 2.93 -23.25 11.13
C ARG A 789 1.69 -22.97 10.29
N ALA A 790 1.61 -23.56 9.09
CA ALA A 790 0.43 -23.42 8.24
C ALA A 790 -0.79 -24.09 8.87
N ALA A 791 -0.66 -25.35 9.28
CA ALA A 791 -1.73 -26.11 9.93
C ALA A 791 -2.21 -25.45 11.23
N ALA A 792 -1.31 -24.89 12.04
CA ALA A 792 -1.70 -24.12 13.23
C ALA A 792 -2.57 -22.90 12.88
N ARG A 793 -2.30 -22.21 11.75
CA ARG A 793 -3.13 -21.08 11.29
C ARG A 793 -4.49 -21.53 10.76
N PHE A 794 -4.55 -22.64 10.02
CA PHE A 794 -5.83 -23.25 9.63
C PHE A 794 -6.62 -23.71 10.87
N GLY A 795 -5.94 -24.30 11.85
CA GLY A 795 -6.51 -24.72 13.12
C GLY A 795 -7.03 -23.54 13.95
N LEU A 796 -6.38 -22.37 13.88
CA LEU A 796 -6.88 -21.14 14.50
C LEU A 796 -8.19 -20.69 13.86
N ALA A 797 -8.29 -20.70 12.53
CA ALA A 797 -9.54 -20.42 11.83
C ALA A 797 -10.63 -21.42 12.24
N ALA A 798 -10.32 -22.72 12.24
CA ALA A 798 -11.24 -23.76 12.71
C ALA A 798 -11.75 -23.48 14.13
N ALA A 799 -10.84 -23.27 15.07
CA ALA A 799 -11.17 -23.00 16.47
C ALA A 799 -12.02 -21.73 16.63
N ALA A 800 -11.76 -20.69 15.82
CA ALA A 800 -12.56 -19.47 15.82
C ALA A 800 -14.00 -19.71 15.35
N GLY A 801 -14.17 -20.46 14.26
CA GLY A 801 -15.48 -20.81 13.74
C GLY A 801 -16.27 -21.73 14.67
N GLU A 802 -15.63 -22.73 15.28
CA GLU A 802 -16.28 -23.59 16.27
C GLU A 802 -16.67 -22.81 17.54
N LEU A 803 -15.79 -21.93 18.02
CA LEU A 803 -16.11 -21.09 19.17
C LEU A 803 -17.29 -20.16 18.86
N ALA A 804 -17.28 -19.49 17.70
CA ALA A 804 -18.39 -18.65 17.26
C ALA A 804 -19.70 -19.45 17.13
N THR A 805 -19.61 -20.70 16.68
CA THR A 805 -20.76 -21.62 16.60
C THR A 805 -21.30 -21.97 17.98
N SER A 806 -20.44 -22.36 18.92
CA SER A 806 -20.82 -22.68 20.30
C SER A 806 -21.44 -21.50 21.06
N LEU A 807 -21.07 -20.27 20.68
CA LEU A 807 -21.62 -19.02 21.22
C LEU A 807 -22.92 -18.58 20.52
N GLY A 808 -23.43 -19.36 19.55
CA GLY A 808 -24.67 -19.09 18.83
C GLY A 808 -24.57 -17.98 17.77
N VAL A 809 -23.34 -17.62 17.35
CA VAL A 809 -23.09 -16.52 16.41
C VAL A 809 -23.31 -16.96 14.96
N THR A 810 -22.79 -18.12 14.56
CA THR A 810 -22.83 -18.60 13.16
C THR A 810 -24.16 -19.25 12.80
N GLY A 811 -24.77 -19.97 13.76
CA GLY A 811 -25.91 -20.85 13.53
C GLY A 811 -25.58 -22.13 12.77
N TRP A 812 -24.31 -22.53 12.68
CA TRP A 812 -23.90 -23.74 11.99
C TRP A 812 -24.03 -25.00 12.86
N PRO A 813 -24.10 -26.19 12.24
CA PRO A 813 -23.86 -27.45 12.95
C PRO A 813 -22.41 -27.56 13.46
N ASP A 814 -22.21 -28.21 14.60
CA ASP A 814 -20.89 -28.49 15.17
C ASP A 814 -19.99 -29.22 14.16
N GLY A 815 -18.71 -28.82 14.10
CA GLY A 815 -17.74 -29.42 13.19
C GLY A 815 -17.69 -28.82 11.79
N THR A 816 -18.64 -27.93 11.43
CA THR A 816 -18.65 -27.26 10.12
C THR A 816 -17.35 -26.47 9.88
N ALA A 817 -16.90 -25.71 10.87
CA ALA A 817 -15.69 -24.88 10.76
C ALA A 817 -14.42 -25.74 10.69
N THR A 818 -14.36 -26.79 11.50
CA THR A 818 -13.25 -27.76 11.51
C THR A 818 -13.15 -28.48 10.18
N HIS A 819 -14.26 -28.94 9.63
CA HIS A 819 -14.29 -29.61 8.33
C HIS A 819 -13.83 -28.67 7.21
N ALA A 820 -14.38 -27.45 7.16
CA ALA A 820 -14.00 -26.44 6.17
C ALA A 820 -12.48 -26.14 6.20
N ALA A 821 -11.91 -25.93 7.38
CA ALA A 821 -10.48 -25.69 7.54
C ALA A 821 -9.62 -26.90 7.14
N ARG A 822 -10.05 -28.13 7.42
CA ARG A 822 -9.34 -29.35 6.98
C ARG A 822 -9.34 -29.48 5.45
N VAL A 823 -10.47 -29.21 4.80
CA VAL A 823 -10.57 -29.22 3.33
C VAL A 823 -9.61 -28.19 2.71
N CYS A 824 -9.61 -26.96 3.22
CA CYS A 824 -8.71 -25.92 2.72
C CYS A 824 -7.22 -26.20 3.02
N LEU A 825 -6.89 -26.76 4.18
CA LEU A 825 -5.52 -27.21 4.50
C LEU A 825 -5.09 -28.35 3.58
N GLY A 826 -5.96 -29.33 3.32
CA GLY A 826 -5.68 -30.43 2.39
C GLY A 826 -5.40 -29.93 0.97
N ALA A 827 -6.22 -28.98 0.48
CA ALA A 827 -5.99 -28.35 -0.82
C ALA A 827 -4.65 -27.58 -0.86
N TRP A 828 -4.31 -26.86 0.21
CA TRP A 828 -3.01 -26.19 0.33
C TRP A 828 -1.84 -27.17 0.36
N LEU A 829 -1.95 -28.28 1.11
CA LEU A 829 -0.92 -29.31 1.17
C LEU A 829 -0.71 -30.01 -0.17
N ALA A 830 -1.79 -30.27 -0.92
CA ALA A 830 -1.71 -30.89 -2.24
C ALA A 830 -0.91 -30.03 -3.22
N GLU A 831 -1.22 -28.74 -3.30
CA GLU A 831 -0.51 -27.78 -4.17
C GLU A 831 0.93 -27.54 -3.72
N ARG A 832 1.16 -27.56 -2.40
CA ARG A 832 2.50 -27.47 -1.85
C ARG A 832 3.37 -28.65 -2.26
N GLY A 833 2.81 -29.83 -2.55
CA GLY A 833 3.56 -31.07 -2.76
C GLY A 833 3.75 -31.90 -1.48
N GLY A 834 2.88 -31.69 -0.47
CA GLY A 834 2.83 -32.47 0.77
C GLY A 834 3.33 -31.73 2.02
N ALA A 835 3.34 -32.45 3.14
CA ALA A 835 3.77 -31.92 4.45
C ALA A 835 5.30 -31.85 4.64
N GLY A 836 6.07 -32.46 3.72
CA GLY A 836 7.52 -32.58 3.75
C GLY A 836 8.30 -31.28 3.51
N ASN A 837 9.63 -31.41 3.40
CA ASN A 837 10.56 -30.29 3.25
C ASN A 837 10.83 -29.94 1.77
N LEU A 838 10.06 -29.00 1.22
CA LEU A 838 10.15 -28.57 -0.19
C LEU A 838 11.51 -28.03 -0.63
N GLU A 839 12.31 -27.50 0.31
CA GLU A 839 13.66 -27.04 0.00
C GLU A 839 14.50 -28.21 -0.54
N GLY A 840 14.28 -29.43 -0.04
CA GLY A 840 14.99 -30.61 -0.48
C GLY A 840 14.57 -31.12 -1.85
N ASP A 841 13.28 -31.08 -2.17
CA ASP A 841 12.78 -31.53 -3.48
C ASP A 841 13.22 -30.58 -4.59
N ALA A 842 13.21 -29.27 -4.33
CA ALA A 842 13.75 -28.27 -5.25
C ALA A 842 15.26 -28.46 -5.51
N ILE A 843 16.03 -28.84 -4.49
CA ILE A 843 17.46 -29.18 -4.62
C ILE A 843 17.65 -30.37 -5.58
N VAL A 844 16.86 -31.45 -5.40
CA VAL A 844 16.94 -32.65 -6.25
C VAL A 844 16.51 -32.33 -7.68
N GLN A 845 15.40 -31.61 -7.87
CA GLN A 845 14.91 -31.23 -9.20
C GLN A 845 15.90 -30.35 -9.96
N ARG A 846 16.54 -29.39 -9.28
CA ARG A 846 17.60 -28.56 -9.88
C ARG A 846 18.80 -29.40 -10.34
N LEU A 847 19.17 -30.43 -9.57
CA LEU A 847 20.24 -31.35 -9.94
C LEU A 847 19.85 -32.24 -11.12
N ARG A 848 18.61 -32.78 -11.14
CA ARG A 848 18.05 -33.54 -12.27
C ARG A 848 18.09 -32.74 -13.55
N LEU A 849 17.52 -31.53 -13.55
CA LEU A 849 17.51 -30.64 -14.70
C LEU A 849 18.93 -30.31 -15.20
N THR A 850 19.88 -30.13 -14.29
CA THR A 850 21.29 -29.89 -14.65
C THR A 850 21.88 -31.09 -15.39
N ILE A 851 21.63 -32.32 -14.91
CA ILE A 851 22.16 -33.54 -15.52
C ILE A 851 21.42 -33.87 -16.83
N GLU A 852 20.10 -33.68 -16.91
CA GLU A 852 19.33 -33.86 -18.15
C GLU A 852 19.80 -32.90 -19.24
N ARG A 853 20.03 -31.62 -18.90
CA ARG A 853 20.41 -30.59 -19.87
C ARG A 853 21.88 -30.65 -20.28
N TYR A 854 22.77 -31.00 -19.35
CA TYR A 854 24.21 -30.86 -19.55
C TYR A 854 25.01 -32.16 -19.38
N GLY A 855 24.36 -33.27 -19.01
CA GLY A 855 25.01 -34.54 -18.65
C GLY A 855 25.89 -35.14 -19.75
N GLU A 856 25.61 -34.84 -21.02
CA GLU A 856 26.41 -35.31 -22.16
C GLU A 856 27.38 -34.26 -22.70
N SER A 857 27.09 -32.97 -22.52
CA SER A 857 27.81 -31.87 -23.19
C SER A 857 28.85 -31.18 -22.30
N ARG A 858 28.62 -31.11 -20.97
CA ARG A 858 29.50 -30.39 -20.02
C ARG A 858 30.24 -31.29 -19.03
N PHE A 859 30.20 -32.61 -19.24
CA PHE A 859 30.98 -33.59 -18.47
C PHE A 859 31.95 -34.36 -19.35
N THR A 860 33.24 -34.25 -19.05
CA THR A 860 34.26 -35.02 -19.76
C THR A 860 34.13 -36.50 -19.40
N ARG A 861 34.11 -37.37 -20.41
CA ARG A 861 34.05 -38.82 -20.21
C ARG A 861 35.35 -39.31 -19.59
N TRP A 862 35.20 -40.03 -18.49
CA TRP A 862 36.26 -40.68 -17.77
C TRP A 862 36.42 -42.10 -18.32
N GLU A 863 37.00 -42.22 -19.51
CA GLU A 863 37.30 -43.52 -20.10
C GLU A 863 38.58 -44.10 -19.49
N SER A 864 38.58 -45.40 -19.21
CA SER A 864 39.76 -46.12 -18.75
C SER A 864 40.81 -46.11 -19.86
N VAL A 865 42.00 -45.61 -19.53
CA VAL A 865 43.23 -45.52 -20.33
C VAL A 865 43.42 -46.71 -21.28
N ALA A 866 42.90 -46.62 -22.51
CA ALA A 866 43.27 -47.44 -23.66
C ALA A 866 42.57 -46.98 -24.96
N ALA A 867 42.59 -45.69 -25.28
CA ALA A 867 42.33 -45.24 -26.65
C ALA A 867 43.42 -44.24 -27.03
N LYS A 868 44.12 -44.56 -28.13
CA LYS A 868 45.17 -43.75 -28.73
C LYS A 868 44.74 -42.29 -28.81
N VAL A 869 45.72 -41.40 -28.63
CA VAL A 869 45.62 -39.96 -28.91
C VAL A 869 45.02 -39.77 -30.30
N ASP A 870 43.70 -39.58 -30.36
CA ASP A 870 43.04 -38.95 -31.49
C ASP A 870 42.89 -37.48 -31.11
N ASP A 871 43.69 -36.64 -31.79
CA ASP A 871 43.74 -35.19 -31.65
C ASP A 871 42.42 -34.48 -32.06
N HIS A 872 41.38 -35.25 -32.42
CA HIS A 872 40.04 -34.79 -32.78
C HIS A 872 38.97 -35.04 -31.70
N SER A 873 39.32 -35.50 -30.50
CA SER A 873 38.34 -35.67 -29.41
C SER A 873 37.70 -34.33 -29.04
N PRO A 874 36.35 -34.19 -29.09
CA PRO A 874 35.70 -32.92 -28.83
C PRO A 874 36.01 -32.40 -27.42
N ARG A 875 36.60 -31.21 -27.33
CA ARG A 875 36.88 -30.56 -26.05
C ARG A 875 35.56 -30.20 -25.36
N THR A 876 35.36 -30.69 -24.14
CA THR A 876 34.22 -30.27 -23.29
C THR A 876 34.36 -28.77 -22.98
N VAL A 877 33.52 -27.95 -23.61
CA VAL A 877 33.42 -26.49 -23.37
C VAL A 877 32.60 -26.24 -22.11
N ASP A 878 32.96 -25.21 -21.35
CA ASP A 878 32.30 -24.82 -20.08
C ASP A 878 32.12 -25.99 -19.10
N ARG A 879 33.15 -26.80 -18.87
CA ARG A 879 33.05 -28.05 -18.10
C ARG A 879 32.49 -27.87 -16.67
N LEU A 880 31.44 -28.63 -16.33
CA LEU A 880 30.90 -28.76 -14.96
C LEU A 880 31.62 -29.84 -14.14
N GLY A 881 32.14 -30.86 -14.82
CA GLY A 881 32.74 -32.00 -14.16
C GLY A 881 33.18 -33.12 -15.09
N PHE A 882 33.26 -34.33 -14.54
CA PHE A 882 33.56 -35.57 -15.25
C PHE A 882 32.43 -36.58 -15.07
N GLN A 883 32.26 -37.48 -16.02
CA GLN A 883 31.31 -38.59 -15.91
C GLN A 883 32.06 -39.90 -16.08
N ARG A 884 31.77 -40.88 -15.24
CA ARG A 884 32.31 -42.24 -15.32
C ARG A 884 31.16 -43.21 -15.53
N THR A 885 31.35 -44.14 -16.46
CA THR A 885 30.42 -45.23 -16.72
C THR A 885 31.10 -46.53 -16.36
N ASP A 886 30.57 -47.24 -15.38
CA ASP A 886 31.03 -48.56 -14.97
C ASP A 886 30.04 -49.61 -15.50
N SER A 887 30.54 -50.66 -16.15
CA SER A 887 29.71 -51.79 -16.60
C SER A 887 29.79 -52.92 -15.58
N HIS A 888 28.63 -53.45 -15.18
CA HIS A 888 28.49 -54.51 -14.20
C HIS A 888 27.78 -55.71 -14.83
N GLY A 889 28.26 -56.93 -14.51
CA GLY A 889 27.69 -58.20 -14.98
C GLY A 889 28.66 -59.08 -15.77
N TYR A 890 28.23 -60.31 -16.09
CA TYR A 890 28.95 -61.28 -16.92
C TYR A 890 27.94 -62.00 -17.83
N GLY A 891 28.16 -62.03 -19.14
CA GLY A 891 27.21 -62.59 -20.12
C GLY A 891 26.07 -61.64 -20.51
N ASP A 892 24.87 -62.16 -20.74
CA ASP A 892 23.71 -61.42 -21.30
C ASP A 892 23.05 -60.41 -20.34
N ILE A 893 23.56 -60.26 -19.10
CA ILE A 893 23.06 -59.29 -18.11
C ILE A 893 24.16 -58.25 -17.85
N LEU A 894 24.37 -57.35 -18.81
CA LEU A 894 25.22 -56.17 -18.68
C LEU A 894 24.35 -54.96 -18.32
N TYR A 895 24.59 -54.35 -17.16
CA TYR A 895 23.99 -53.06 -16.80
C TYR A 895 25.09 -52.04 -16.52
N THR A 896 24.85 -50.79 -16.90
CA THR A 896 25.81 -49.69 -16.72
C THR A 896 25.36 -48.76 -15.60
N THR A 897 26.27 -48.43 -14.70
CA THR A 897 26.07 -47.37 -13.71
C THR A 897 26.85 -46.14 -14.12
N LYS A 898 26.23 -44.98 -13.95
CA LYS A 898 26.81 -43.69 -14.33
C LYS A 898 27.01 -42.84 -13.09
N THR A 899 28.20 -42.28 -12.94
CA THR A 899 28.57 -41.44 -11.80
C THR A 899 29.10 -40.11 -12.30
N TYR A 900 28.59 -39.01 -11.73
CA TYR A 900 28.98 -37.65 -12.08
C TYR A 900 29.86 -37.04 -11.00
N TYR A 901 30.99 -36.48 -11.39
CA TYR A 901 31.98 -35.84 -10.53
C TYR A 901 32.00 -34.34 -10.81
N PHE A 902 31.28 -33.58 -10.00
CA PHE A 902 31.19 -32.12 -10.13
C PHE A 902 32.41 -31.43 -9.52
N LEU A 903 32.94 -30.43 -10.22
CA LEU A 903 33.96 -29.55 -9.66
C LEU A 903 33.37 -28.64 -8.58
N THR A 904 34.13 -28.35 -7.54
CA THR A 904 33.66 -27.58 -6.37
C THR A 904 33.17 -26.18 -6.70
N THR A 905 33.84 -25.48 -7.62
CA THR A 905 33.45 -24.14 -8.08
C THR A 905 32.16 -24.19 -8.90
N ALA A 906 32.04 -25.12 -9.85
CA ALA A 906 30.83 -25.33 -10.64
C ALA A 906 29.62 -25.70 -9.75
N TRP A 907 29.83 -26.59 -8.77
CA TRP A 907 28.80 -27.00 -7.82
C TRP A 907 28.17 -25.81 -7.09
N SER A 908 28.98 -24.88 -6.57
CA SER A 908 28.50 -23.78 -5.73
C SER A 908 28.09 -22.55 -6.54
N ASN A 909 28.83 -22.22 -7.60
CA ASN A 909 28.67 -20.95 -8.32
C ASN A 909 27.78 -21.07 -9.55
N GLU A 910 27.44 -22.29 -9.97
CA GLU A 910 26.65 -22.53 -11.17
C GLU A 910 25.47 -23.46 -10.87
N VAL A 911 25.75 -24.72 -10.52
CA VAL A 911 24.71 -25.74 -10.29
C VAL A 911 23.77 -25.29 -9.17
N PHE A 912 24.30 -24.88 -8.02
CA PHE A 912 23.52 -24.40 -6.87
C PHE A 912 23.77 -22.92 -6.56
N LYS A 913 24.03 -22.11 -7.59
CA LYS A 913 24.18 -20.65 -7.46
C LYS A 913 22.99 -20.07 -6.69
N GLY A 914 23.28 -19.31 -5.63
CA GLY A 914 22.29 -18.65 -4.77
C GLY A 914 21.77 -19.50 -3.61
N MET A 915 22.10 -20.80 -3.55
CA MET A 915 21.67 -21.71 -2.48
C MET A 915 22.76 -21.94 -1.44
N ASN A 916 22.36 -22.28 -0.21
CA ASN A 916 23.31 -22.61 0.85
C ASN A 916 23.91 -24.01 0.61
N ALA A 917 25.16 -24.07 0.16
CA ALA A 917 25.85 -25.32 -0.16
C ALA A 917 25.88 -26.34 0.99
N ARG A 918 25.87 -25.89 2.26
CA ARG A 918 25.84 -26.79 3.42
C ARG A 918 24.50 -27.52 3.53
N ASN A 919 23.39 -26.82 3.31
CA ASN A 919 22.05 -27.40 3.30
C ASN A 919 21.87 -28.35 2.12
N VAL A 920 22.29 -27.91 0.92
CA VAL A 920 22.27 -28.73 -0.32
C VAL A 920 23.00 -30.05 -0.10
N ASN A 921 24.22 -29.99 0.42
CA ASN A 921 25.04 -31.16 0.65
C ASN A 921 24.43 -32.10 1.70
N ARG A 922 23.88 -31.55 2.80
CA ARG A 922 23.23 -32.35 3.83
C ARG A 922 22.02 -33.10 3.27
N GLU A 923 21.19 -32.42 2.50
CA GLU A 923 19.98 -32.99 1.89
C GLU A 923 20.32 -34.11 0.91
N LEU A 924 21.23 -33.85 -0.04
CA LEU A 924 21.59 -34.84 -1.06
C LEU A 924 22.32 -36.05 -0.47
N VAL A 925 23.08 -35.88 0.63
CA VAL A 925 23.67 -37.01 1.38
C VAL A 925 22.58 -37.81 2.08
N ALA A 926 21.62 -37.15 2.73
CA ALA A 926 20.52 -37.83 3.43
C ALA A 926 19.67 -38.69 2.46
N ARG A 927 19.51 -38.24 1.22
CA ARG A 927 18.80 -38.98 0.15
C ARG A 927 19.67 -40.01 -0.59
N GLY A 928 20.94 -40.18 -0.22
CA GLY A 928 21.87 -41.10 -0.89
C GLY A 928 22.27 -40.70 -2.33
N ILE A 929 21.90 -39.50 -2.78
CA ILE A 929 22.18 -38.97 -4.12
C ILE A 929 23.64 -38.50 -4.22
N LEU A 930 24.12 -37.79 -3.19
CA LEU A 930 25.49 -37.34 -3.06
C LEU A 930 26.29 -38.33 -2.20
N LEU A 931 27.30 -38.96 -2.80
CA LEU A 931 28.13 -39.97 -2.15
C LEU A 931 29.22 -39.29 -1.31
N PRO A 932 29.19 -39.40 0.04
CA PRO A 932 30.20 -38.81 0.90
C PRO A 932 31.55 -39.52 0.75
N GLY A 933 32.64 -38.80 1.04
CA GLY A 933 33.97 -39.37 1.14
C GLY A 933 34.12 -40.30 2.35
N LYS A 934 35.24 -41.04 2.40
CA LYS A 934 35.56 -41.93 3.53
C LYS A 934 35.65 -41.22 4.90
N ASP A 935 35.85 -39.91 4.89
CA ASP A 935 35.87 -39.06 6.08
C ASP A 935 34.48 -38.48 6.45
N GLY A 936 33.42 -38.95 5.79
CA GLY A 936 32.04 -38.50 6.01
C GLY A 936 31.73 -37.13 5.42
N LYS A 937 32.67 -36.48 4.73
CA LYS A 937 32.44 -35.15 4.12
C LYS A 937 31.77 -35.28 2.76
N ALA A 938 30.91 -34.31 2.45
CA ALA A 938 30.15 -34.26 1.21
C ALA A 938 31.01 -34.12 -0.06
N ALA A 939 32.19 -33.50 0.04
CA ALA A 939 33.17 -33.41 -1.05
C ALA A 939 34.37 -34.30 -0.74
N GLN A 940 34.86 -35.02 -1.75
CA GLN A 940 35.99 -35.95 -1.65
C GLN A 940 37.09 -35.63 -2.66
N VAL A 941 38.34 -35.99 -2.35
CA VAL A 941 39.46 -35.80 -3.27
C VAL A 941 39.49 -36.97 -4.24
N THR A 942 39.37 -36.67 -5.53
CA THR A 942 39.35 -37.67 -6.60
C THR A 942 40.44 -37.34 -7.62
N ALA A 943 41.21 -38.33 -8.06
CA ALA A 943 42.21 -38.17 -9.11
C ALA A 943 41.53 -38.12 -10.49
N LEU A 944 41.34 -36.92 -11.05
CA LEU A 944 40.61 -36.71 -12.30
C LEU A 944 41.55 -36.80 -13.51
N PRO A 945 41.10 -37.39 -14.65
CA PRO A 945 41.88 -37.43 -15.89
C PRO A 945 42.29 -36.03 -16.35
N GLY A 946 43.60 -35.82 -16.57
CA GLY A 946 44.14 -34.54 -17.06
C GLY A 946 44.12 -33.37 -16.07
N MET A 947 43.63 -33.55 -14.83
CA MET A 947 43.60 -32.51 -13.79
C MET A 947 44.23 -32.94 -12.46
N GLY A 948 44.58 -34.22 -12.30
CA GLY A 948 45.18 -34.72 -11.06
C GLY A 948 44.20 -34.74 -9.88
N SER A 949 44.73 -34.77 -8.65
CA SER A 949 43.91 -34.85 -7.43
C SER A 949 43.13 -33.57 -7.18
N THR A 950 41.80 -33.63 -7.34
CA THR A 950 40.89 -32.48 -7.25
C THR A 950 39.73 -32.80 -6.31
N ARG A 951 39.26 -31.81 -5.53
CA ARG A 951 38.04 -31.96 -4.72
C ARG A 951 36.80 -31.95 -5.61
N THR A 952 35.95 -32.95 -5.45
CA THR A 952 34.73 -33.13 -6.23
C THR A 952 33.55 -33.53 -5.36
N TYR A 953 32.34 -33.22 -5.86
CA TYR A 953 31.08 -33.76 -5.37
C TYR A 953 30.67 -34.92 -6.26
N VAL A 954 30.40 -36.09 -5.67
CA VAL A 954 30.18 -37.34 -6.42
C VAL A 954 28.71 -37.71 -6.36
N VAL A 955 28.04 -37.63 -7.51
CA VAL A 955 26.60 -37.85 -7.64
C VAL A 955 26.33 -39.18 -8.33
N SER A 956 25.51 -40.01 -7.70
CA SER A 956 25.02 -41.26 -8.29
C SER A 956 23.86 -40.96 -9.23
N ASN A 957 23.99 -41.30 -10.52
CA ASN A 957 22.89 -41.12 -11.48
C ASN A 957 21.69 -42.01 -11.13
N ALA A 958 21.95 -43.25 -10.71
CA ALA A 958 20.89 -44.19 -10.36
C ALA A 958 20.06 -43.70 -9.17
N ALA A 959 20.71 -43.20 -8.10
CA ALA A 959 20.01 -42.67 -6.94
C ALA A 959 19.30 -41.33 -7.23
N LEU A 960 19.82 -40.53 -8.17
CA LEU A 960 19.17 -39.29 -8.57
C LEU A 960 17.84 -39.51 -9.31
N PHE A 961 17.77 -40.54 -10.15
CA PHE A 961 16.63 -40.82 -11.04
C PHE A 961 15.79 -42.03 -10.65
N SER A 962 16.05 -42.66 -9.50
CA SER A 962 15.13 -43.67 -8.96
C SER A 962 13.82 -43.00 -8.54
N GLU A 963 12.69 -43.48 -9.07
CA GLU A 963 11.37 -43.18 -8.53
C GLU A 963 11.27 -43.85 -7.14
N ASP A 964 11.28 -43.04 -6.08
CA ASP A 964 11.02 -43.38 -4.68
C ASP A 964 11.51 -44.75 -4.16
N ALA A 965 12.77 -44.78 -3.72
CA ALA A 965 13.20 -45.71 -2.67
C ALA A 965 12.64 -45.31 -1.27
N ALA A 966 11.37 -44.93 -1.22
CA ALA A 966 10.60 -44.74 0.02
C ALA A 966 9.69 -45.94 0.34
N THR A 967 9.75 -47.01 -0.46
CA THR A 967 8.89 -48.20 -0.30
C THR A 967 9.62 -49.48 0.13
N GLU A 968 10.89 -49.42 0.58
CA GLU A 968 11.63 -50.60 1.07
C GLU A 968 12.23 -50.44 2.48
N ALA A 969 11.69 -49.54 3.29
CA ALA A 969 11.90 -49.55 4.74
C ALA A 969 10.61 -49.14 5.46
N ALA A 970 9.57 -49.96 5.31
CA ALA A 970 8.39 -50.01 6.18
C ALA A 970 8.27 -51.43 6.76
#